data_AF-A0A810NUW9-F1
#
_entry.id   AF-A0A810NUW9-F1
#
_cell.length_a   1.000
_cell.length_b   1.000
_cell.length_c   1.000
_cell.angle_alpha   90.00
_cell.angle_beta   90.00
_cell.angle_gamma   90.00
#
_symmetry.space_group_name_H-M   'P 1'
#
loop_
_entity.id
_entity.type
_entity.pdbx_description
1 polymer ?
#
loop_
_entity_poly.entity_id
_entity_poly.type
_entity_poly.pdbx_seq_one_letter_code
_entity_poly.pdbx_strand_id
1 'polypeptide(L)'
;MPSSLAARVRSRSELLRLALFVGAAWVLPVLTHLAGVDWLLPIVIFVGTAALCFDARELLDRIVLAIVLLAGLTAGAMTVFSLWPWGLHPVPIAGTALTALAVFWFVTGRRPSLPRPRWTDALALLGALGATVAAALPYFRADGDVQLLSAMMQGEDSSRHFALFDGIGQVQGLVLADKGDAAAFVPRMLFTYPQGWHSTAAILDQFLRSADGPAASGLVALRSYVLFAVLTFGLLALALIWAAWRVPGRLLNGPRRLVVAAAVVALVIGSEFPRIIRNGYPAECLGLVFLAVLVALAARPLAHYRQQALMVAATLIGVGFGYFFLLPLAGLIALVWLVRSRRLVRRHKVATAVVGLGAVVLAPFQLVYGLSYENMTDRLVIGGAPPQPLDGYVWLVALVGAGVLSAAAWRSRVWRGYLFSVAAAVVFAVGIAAQNIAAGSDFMNYYFGKTVHALLVVFTVGIGALVLLLPAPWRVRVPARRQWVPAALLSLALFGVLGVFFGGGVLAQPLAAQGRSITWAALFRQGAPVSPRAVQVVAAAQEYPPLPGVTSVAIGATGFDSYWMNPFLMGLQRTAGSGQFATYGLPHKEPLRAEALLKRFPGQVRFIATDPAGARVVRDLLTRRPELAGRVTLVTLPGVE
;
A
#
# COMPACT_ATOMS: atom_id res chain seq x y z
N MET A 1 29.39 27.67 -17.81
CA MET A 1 28.37 27.94 -18.84
C MET A 1 26.96 28.01 -18.24
N PRO A 2 26.44 29.22 -17.94
CA PRO A 2 25.01 29.41 -17.75
C PRO A 2 24.51 30.61 -18.60
N SER A 3 23.98 30.37 -19.79
CA SER A 3 23.44 31.45 -20.65
C SER A 3 22.43 31.00 -21.71
N SER A 4 21.64 29.93 -21.49
CA SER A 4 20.61 29.52 -22.48
C SER A 4 19.21 29.29 -21.92
N LEU A 5 18.96 29.63 -20.65
CA LEU A 5 17.61 29.61 -20.06
C LEU A 5 16.93 30.98 -20.10
N ALA A 6 17.67 32.05 -20.40
CA ALA A 6 17.12 33.38 -20.64
C ALA A 6 16.97 33.59 -22.17
N ALA A 7 15.73 33.84 -22.60
CA ALA A 7 15.34 34.30 -23.94
C ALA A 7 15.54 33.32 -25.11
N ARG A 8 14.91 32.14 -25.08
CA ARG A 8 14.17 31.76 -26.30
C ARG A 8 12.93 32.63 -26.30
N VAL A 9 12.93 33.69 -27.11
CA VAL A 9 11.68 34.30 -27.56
C VAL A 9 10.96 33.18 -28.30
N ARG A 10 10.10 32.46 -27.58
CA ARG A 10 9.31 31.38 -28.15
C ARG A 10 8.38 32.01 -29.16
N SER A 11 8.40 31.49 -30.39
CA SER A 11 7.58 32.04 -31.46
C SER A 11 6.11 32.04 -31.06
N ARG A 12 5.31 32.97 -31.58
CA ARG A 12 3.85 32.98 -31.37
C ARG A 12 3.22 31.60 -31.62
N SER A 13 3.75 30.84 -32.58
CA SER A 13 3.33 29.47 -32.88
C SER A 13 3.57 28.46 -31.76
N GLU A 14 4.64 28.60 -30.97
CA GLU A 14 4.89 27.71 -29.82
C GLU A 14 3.92 28.01 -28.67
N LEU A 15 3.62 29.29 -28.42
CA LEU A 15 2.62 29.70 -27.42
C LEU A 15 1.21 29.25 -27.81
N LEU A 16 0.84 29.39 -29.09
CA LEU A 16 -0.43 28.87 -29.61
C LEU A 16 -0.54 27.35 -29.44
N ARG A 17 0.54 26.60 -29.70
CA ARG A 17 0.56 25.15 -29.45
C ARG A 17 0.34 24.83 -27.98
N LEU A 18 1.02 25.52 -27.06
CA LEU A 18 0.78 25.32 -25.63
C LEU A 18 -0.69 25.61 -25.28
N ALA A 19 -1.24 26.73 -25.73
CA ALA A 19 -2.63 27.10 -25.47
C ALA A 19 -3.60 26.03 -25.99
N LEU A 20 -3.37 25.49 -27.19
CA LEU A 20 -4.16 24.38 -27.75
C LEU A 20 -4.04 23.11 -26.91
N PHE A 21 -2.83 22.72 -26.48
CA PHE A 21 -2.66 21.55 -25.62
C PHE A 21 -3.30 21.72 -24.24
N VAL A 22 -3.22 22.91 -23.66
CA VAL A 22 -3.90 23.22 -22.39
C VAL A 22 -5.41 23.22 -22.58
N GLY A 23 -5.94 23.79 -23.67
CA GLY A 23 -7.37 23.69 -23.99
C GLY A 23 -7.82 22.24 -24.14
N ALA A 24 -7.07 21.43 -24.91
CA ALA A 24 -7.34 20.01 -25.08
C ALA A 24 -7.24 19.22 -23.76
N ALA A 25 -6.36 19.63 -22.84
CA ALA A 25 -6.23 19.01 -21.52
C ALA A 25 -7.51 19.09 -20.68
N TRP A 26 -8.38 20.08 -20.93
CA TRP A 26 -9.67 20.22 -20.23
C TRP A 26 -10.85 19.71 -21.05
N VAL A 27 -10.83 19.92 -22.38
CA VAL A 27 -11.89 19.40 -23.26
C VAL A 27 -11.93 17.88 -23.24
N LEU A 28 -10.77 17.20 -23.27
CA LEU A 28 -10.71 15.75 -23.30
C LEU A 28 -11.38 15.11 -22.06
N PRO A 29 -11.04 15.49 -20.80
CA PRO A 29 -11.75 14.98 -19.64
C PRO A 29 -13.25 15.25 -19.61
N VAL A 30 -13.70 16.42 -20.06
CA VAL A 30 -15.14 16.72 -20.17
C VAL A 30 -15.81 15.74 -21.12
N LEU A 31 -15.23 15.51 -22.31
CA LEU A 31 -15.79 14.61 -23.30
C LEU A 31 -15.80 13.15 -22.84
N THR A 32 -14.74 12.67 -22.19
CA THR A 32 -14.72 11.28 -21.67
C THR A 32 -15.72 11.09 -20.55
N HIS A 33 -15.92 12.11 -19.72
CA HIS A 33 -16.87 12.07 -18.61
C HIS A 33 -18.30 11.99 -19.12
N LEU A 34 -18.66 12.88 -20.06
CA LEU A 34 -19.97 12.85 -20.73
C LEU A 34 -20.23 11.53 -21.48
N ALA A 35 -19.17 10.88 -21.97
CA ALA A 35 -19.26 9.59 -22.66
C ALA A 35 -19.18 8.37 -21.73
N GLY A 36 -19.01 8.56 -20.41
CA GLY A 36 -18.90 7.45 -19.45
C GLY A 36 -17.63 6.59 -19.60
N VAL A 37 -16.54 7.17 -20.10
CA VAL A 37 -15.26 6.47 -20.39
C VAL A 37 -14.05 7.10 -19.68
N ASP A 38 -14.26 7.64 -18.48
CA ASP A 38 -13.21 8.28 -17.68
C ASP A 38 -12.04 7.36 -17.32
N TRP A 39 -12.27 6.04 -17.30
CA TRP A 39 -11.24 5.03 -17.04
C TRP A 39 -10.05 5.10 -18.01
N LEU A 40 -10.21 5.73 -19.19
CA LEU A 40 -9.13 6.00 -20.14
C LEU A 40 -8.17 7.09 -19.65
N LEU A 41 -8.64 8.07 -18.88
CA LEU A 41 -7.84 9.24 -18.47
C LEU A 41 -6.64 8.86 -17.60
N PRO A 42 -6.76 8.01 -16.54
CA PRO A 42 -5.60 7.53 -15.80
C PRO A 42 -4.56 6.83 -16.69
N ILE A 43 -5.00 6.08 -17.71
CA ILE A 43 -4.10 5.41 -18.66
C ILE A 43 -3.36 6.44 -19.51
N VAL A 44 -4.05 7.44 -20.05
CA VAL A 44 -3.44 8.52 -20.84
C VAL A 44 -2.44 9.32 -20.01
N ILE A 45 -2.80 9.69 -18.78
CA ILE A 45 -1.92 10.41 -17.84
C ILE A 45 -0.70 9.55 -17.49
N PHE A 46 -0.90 8.27 -17.23
CA PHE A 46 0.17 7.32 -16.97
C PHE A 46 1.14 7.19 -18.15
N VAL A 47 0.64 6.94 -19.35
CA VAL A 47 1.44 6.80 -20.57
C VAL A 47 2.18 8.11 -20.88
N GLY A 48 1.51 9.25 -20.76
CA GLY A 48 2.11 10.57 -20.93
C GLY A 48 3.24 10.83 -19.94
N THR A 49 3.05 10.48 -18.67
CA THR A 49 4.07 10.57 -17.63
C THR A 49 5.26 9.68 -17.95
N ALA A 50 5.02 8.41 -18.27
CA ALA A 50 6.07 7.45 -18.65
C ALA A 50 6.85 7.91 -19.89
N ALA A 51 6.18 8.46 -20.89
CA ALA A 51 6.80 8.96 -22.12
C ALA A 51 7.71 10.17 -21.87
N LEU A 52 7.47 10.94 -20.80
CA LEU A 52 8.26 12.11 -20.40
C LEU A 52 9.38 11.78 -19.37
N CYS A 53 9.34 10.60 -18.73
CA CYS A 53 10.42 10.09 -17.87
C CYS A 53 11.68 9.77 -18.70
N PHE A 54 12.79 10.47 -18.46
CA PHE A 54 13.93 10.52 -19.40
C PHE A 54 14.97 9.41 -19.16
N ASP A 55 15.18 9.01 -17.91
CA ASP A 55 16.40 8.27 -17.51
C ASP A 55 16.32 6.75 -17.59
N ALA A 56 15.17 6.28 -18.03
CA ALA A 56 14.79 4.90 -18.06
C ALA A 56 15.10 4.35 -19.46
N ARG A 57 16.12 3.49 -19.54
CA ARG A 57 16.56 2.87 -20.81
C ARG A 57 15.63 1.76 -21.26
N GLU A 58 14.84 1.23 -20.33
CA GLU A 58 13.92 0.12 -20.53
C GLU A 58 12.49 0.60 -20.29
N LEU A 59 11.53 -0.06 -20.93
CA LEU A 59 10.12 0.29 -20.77
C LEU A 59 9.67 0.07 -19.32
N LEU A 60 10.11 -1.03 -18.69
CA LEU A 60 9.81 -1.32 -17.28
C LEU A 60 10.28 -0.21 -16.33
N ASP A 61 11.47 0.36 -16.56
CA ASP A 61 11.97 1.50 -15.77
C ASP A 61 11.00 2.69 -15.85
N ARG A 62 10.44 2.99 -17.03
CA ARG A 62 9.50 4.11 -17.20
C ARG A 62 8.16 3.83 -16.54
N ILE A 63 7.66 2.61 -16.66
CA ILE A 63 6.41 2.18 -16.05
C ILE A 63 6.51 2.36 -14.53
N VAL A 64 7.52 1.76 -13.89
CA VAL A 64 7.64 1.79 -12.42
C VAL A 64 7.87 3.21 -11.91
N LEU A 65 8.76 3.99 -12.55
CA LEU A 65 9.00 5.37 -12.14
C LEU A 65 7.78 6.26 -12.34
N ALA A 66 7.01 6.08 -13.41
CA ALA A 66 5.79 6.85 -13.65
C ALA A 66 4.69 6.49 -12.64
N ILE A 67 4.48 5.20 -12.33
CA ILE A 67 3.52 4.78 -11.30
C ILE A 67 3.87 5.41 -9.95
N VAL A 68 5.14 5.31 -9.54
CA VAL A 68 5.61 5.85 -8.25
C VAL A 68 5.51 7.36 -8.21
N LEU A 69 5.87 8.04 -9.30
CA LEU A 69 5.75 9.49 -9.40
C LEU A 69 4.29 9.92 -9.28
N LEU A 70 3.39 9.30 -10.03
CA LEU A 70 1.96 9.61 -9.99
C LEU A 70 1.37 9.30 -8.62
N ALA A 71 1.61 8.12 -8.05
CA ALA A 71 1.09 7.76 -6.72
C ALA A 71 1.58 8.74 -5.64
N GLY A 72 2.86 9.13 -5.65
CA GLY A 72 3.40 10.09 -4.69
C GLY A 72 2.86 11.51 -4.89
N LEU A 73 2.73 11.96 -6.14
CA LEU A 73 2.19 13.29 -6.45
C LEU A 73 0.68 13.36 -6.18
N THR A 74 -0.09 12.34 -6.54
CA THR A 74 -1.52 12.22 -6.24
C THR A 74 -1.73 12.32 -4.74
N ALA A 75 -0.97 11.55 -3.95
CA ALA A 75 -1.09 11.58 -2.49
C ALA A 75 -0.88 12.97 -1.89
N GLY A 76 0.11 13.74 -2.38
CA GLY A 76 0.31 15.12 -1.94
C GLY A 76 -0.71 16.12 -2.51
N ALA A 77 -1.12 15.94 -3.76
CA ALA A 77 -2.12 16.79 -4.43
C ALA A 77 -3.50 16.68 -3.76
N MET A 78 -3.79 15.56 -3.08
CA MET A 78 -5.03 15.40 -2.33
C MET A 78 -5.23 16.47 -1.28
N THR A 79 -4.17 16.97 -0.65
CA THR A 79 -4.29 18.08 0.30
C THR A 79 -4.89 19.33 -0.34
N VAL A 80 -4.58 19.58 -1.62
CA VAL A 80 -5.13 20.71 -2.37
C VAL A 80 -6.53 20.41 -2.86
N PHE A 81 -6.75 19.24 -3.48
CA PHE A 81 -8.06 18.89 -4.04
C PHE A 81 -9.14 18.70 -2.96
N SER A 82 -8.77 18.31 -1.74
CA SER A 82 -9.72 18.23 -0.61
C SER A 82 -10.24 19.58 -0.14
N LEU A 83 -9.56 20.68 -0.51
CA LEU A 83 -9.99 22.04 -0.21
C LEU A 83 -10.60 22.73 -1.43
N TRP A 84 -10.63 22.05 -2.58
CA TRP A 84 -11.12 22.59 -3.82
C TRP A 84 -12.63 22.31 -3.95
N PRO A 85 -13.47 23.25 -4.42
CA PRO A 85 -14.93 23.04 -4.43
C PRO A 85 -15.41 21.86 -5.30
N TRP A 86 -14.56 21.33 -6.19
CA TRP A 86 -14.92 20.20 -7.05
C TRP A 86 -14.44 18.84 -6.48
N GLY A 87 -13.85 18.85 -5.27
CA GLY A 87 -13.44 17.65 -4.55
C GLY A 87 -12.58 16.69 -5.37
N LEU A 88 -13.01 15.43 -5.46
CA LEU A 88 -12.31 14.38 -6.21
C LEU A 88 -12.81 14.16 -7.64
N HIS A 89 -13.66 15.04 -8.17
CA HIS A 89 -14.29 14.85 -9.48
C HIS A 89 -13.26 14.52 -10.59
N PRO A 90 -13.53 13.51 -11.45
CA PRO A 90 -12.60 13.07 -12.49
C PRO A 90 -12.09 14.18 -13.44
N VAL A 91 -12.98 15.06 -13.88
CA VAL A 91 -12.70 16.14 -14.86
C VAL A 91 -11.61 17.10 -14.37
N PRO A 92 -11.74 17.78 -13.20
CA PRO A 92 -10.72 18.70 -12.71
C PRO A 92 -9.38 18.03 -12.40
N ILE A 93 -9.41 16.81 -11.86
CA ILE A 93 -8.19 16.07 -11.56
C ILE A 93 -7.42 15.76 -12.84
N ALA A 94 -8.10 15.19 -13.84
CA ALA A 94 -7.48 14.86 -15.11
C ALA A 94 -7.06 16.11 -15.89
N GLY A 95 -7.88 17.15 -15.89
CA GLY A 95 -7.56 18.44 -16.51
C GLY A 95 -6.30 19.07 -15.94
N THR A 96 -6.15 19.02 -14.62
CA THR A 96 -4.95 19.49 -13.92
C THR A 96 -3.72 18.65 -14.27
N ALA A 97 -3.86 17.32 -14.25
CA ALA A 97 -2.75 16.40 -14.58
C ALA A 97 -2.28 16.54 -16.03
N LEU A 98 -3.21 16.60 -16.99
CA LEU A 98 -2.92 16.78 -18.41
C LEU A 98 -2.32 18.17 -18.69
N THR A 99 -2.80 19.21 -18.00
CA THR A 99 -2.21 20.55 -18.06
C THR A 99 -0.76 20.53 -17.57
N ALA A 100 -0.49 19.86 -16.43
CA ALA A 100 0.86 19.73 -15.90
C ALA A 100 1.79 18.98 -16.88
N LEU A 101 1.31 17.92 -17.55
CA LEU A 101 2.07 17.21 -18.58
C LEU A 101 2.35 18.09 -19.80
N ALA A 102 1.35 18.85 -20.27
CA ALA A 102 1.50 19.78 -21.40
C ALA A 102 2.51 20.91 -21.09
N VAL A 103 2.41 21.50 -19.91
CA VAL A 103 3.36 22.52 -19.43
C VAL A 103 4.76 21.92 -19.27
N PHE A 104 4.88 20.73 -18.69
CA PHE A 104 6.18 20.07 -18.54
C PHE A 104 6.82 19.75 -19.89
N TRP A 105 6.04 19.21 -20.82
CA TRP A 105 6.45 18.98 -22.21
C TRP A 105 6.96 20.28 -22.85
N PHE A 106 6.19 21.36 -22.74
CA PHE A 106 6.53 22.66 -23.30
C PHE A 106 7.78 23.26 -22.66
N VAL A 107 7.85 23.34 -21.34
CA VAL A 107 8.98 23.95 -20.61
C VAL A 107 10.27 23.19 -20.89
N THR A 108 10.21 21.85 -20.93
CA THR A 108 11.39 21.03 -21.20
C THR A 108 11.74 20.91 -22.67
N GLY A 109 10.80 21.21 -23.58
CA GLY A 109 10.95 21.05 -25.04
C GLY A 109 11.15 19.59 -25.47
N ARG A 110 10.79 18.63 -24.62
CA ARG A 110 11.13 17.21 -24.81
C ARG A 110 10.04 16.52 -25.62
N ARG A 111 10.42 15.69 -26.59
CA ARG A 111 9.46 14.85 -27.31
C ARG A 111 9.07 13.64 -26.46
N PRO A 112 7.77 13.38 -26.21
CA PRO A 112 7.32 12.17 -25.55
C PRO A 112 7.76 10.95 -26.37
N SER A 113 8.40 9.98 -25.74
CA SER A 113 8.78 8.73 -26.41
C SER A 113 8.81 7.60 -25.41
N LEU A 114 8.40 6.39 -25.81
CA LEU A 114 8.55 5.18 -24.99
C LEU A 114 9.58 4.24 -25.64
N PRO A 115 10.46 3.59 -24.86
CA PRO A 115 11.30 2.51 -25.33
C PRO A 115 10.42 1.37 -25.85
N ARG A 116 10.91 0.66 -26.86
CA ARG A 116 10.24 -0.54 -27.35
C ARG A 116 10.18 -1.61 -26.26
N PRO A 117 9.06 -2.32 -26.10
CA PRO A 117 8.95 -3.42 -25.14
C PRO A 117 9.96 -4.51 -25.46
N ARG A 118 10.50 -5.13 -24.42
CA ARG A 118 11.40 -6.28 -24.48
C ARG A 118 10.76 -7.46 -23.76
N TRP A 119 11.15 -8.67 -24.13
CA TRP A 119 10.68 -9.88 -23.45
C TRP A 119 10.99 -9.87 -21.94
N THR A 120 12.08 -9.21 -21.53
CA THR A 120 12.41 -9.06 -20.10
C THR A 120 11.41 -8.16 -19.37
N ASP A 121 10.78 -7.20 -20.04
CA ASP A 121 9.71 -6.40 -19.44
C ASP A 121 8.50 -7.30 -19.15
N ALA A 122 8.14 -8.17 -20.10
CA ALA A 122 7.08 -9.16 -19.92
C ALA A 122 7.39 -10.14 -18.79
N LEU A 123 8.65 -10.57 -18.63
CA LEU A 123 9.07 -11.44 -17.53
C LEU A 123 8.79 -10.81 -16.14
N ALA A 124 9.09 -9.52 -15.95
CA ALA A 124 8.80 -8.84 -14.68
C ALA A 124 7.29 -8.74 -14.43
N LEU A 125 6.52 -8.39 -15.46
CA LEU A 125 5.07 -8.27 -15.37
C LEU A 125 4.42 -9.62 -15.07
N LEU A 126 4.81 -10.69 -15.77
CA LEU A 126 4.31 -12.05 -15.53
C LEU A 126 4.72 -12.56 -14.14
N GLY A 127 5.94 -12.28 -13.69
CA GLY A 127 6.37 -12.62 -12.33
C GLY A 127 5.54 -11.93 -11.25
N ALA A 128 5.32 -10.62 -11.39
CA ALA A 128 4.47 -9.85 -10.48
C ALA A 128 3.02 -10.33 -10.51
N LEU A 129 2.46 -10.55 -11.71
CA LEU A 129 1.11 -11.09 -11.89
C LEU A 129 0.97 -12.48 -11.25
N GLY A 130 1.92 -13.38 -11.49
CA GLY A 130 1.92 -14.73 -10.91
C GLY A 130 1.97 -14.69 -9.38
N ALA A 131 2.83 -13.85 -8.80
CA ALA A 131 2.88 -13.65 -7.34
C ALA A 131 1.56 -13.10 -6.78
N THR A 132 0.94 -12.14 -7.49
CA THR A 132 -0.34 -11.54 -7.12
C THR A 132 -1.45 -12.57 -7.13
N VAL A 133 -1.61 -13.32 -8.24
CA VAL A 133 -2.62 -14.37 -8.38
C VAL A 133 -2.43 -15.45 -7.31
N ALA A 134 -1.19 -15.86 -7.04
CA ALA A 134 -0.91 -16.85 -6.00
C ALA A 134 -1.27 -16.35 -4.59
N ALA A 135 -0.97 -15.08 -4.27
CA ALA A 135 -1.23 -14.50 -2.96
C ALA A 135 -2.68 -14.03 -2.76
N ALA A 136 -3.40 -13.71 -3.84
CA ALA A 136 -4.77 -13.20 -3.80
C ALA A 136 -5.82 -14.20 -4.31
N LEU A 137 -5.44 -15.48 -4.49
CA LEU A 137 -6.29 -16.52 -5.06
C LEU A 137 -7.69 -16.62 -4.40
N PRO A 138 -7.86 -16.49 -3.07
CA PRO A 138 -9.18 -16.52 -2.45
C PRO A 138 -10.12 -15.43 -2.96
N TYR A 139 -9.60 -14.24 -3.27
CA TYR A 139 -10.41 -13.15 -3.82
C TYR A 139 -10.83 -13.43 -5.27
N PHE A 140 -9.96 -14.04 -6.08
CA PHE A 140 -10.29 -14.42 -7.46
C PHE A 140 -11.24 -15.62 -7.56
N ARG A 141 -11.24 -16.50 -6.55
CA ARG A 141 -12.16 -17.65 -6.45
C ARG A 141 -13.50 -17.31 -5.79
N ALA A 142 -13.63 -16.13 -5.21
CA ALA A 142 -14.85 -15.73 -4.52
C ALA A 142 -16.02 -15.66 -5.51
N ASP A 143 -16.97 -16.57 -5.35
CA ASP A 143 -18.23 -16.58 -6.08
C ASP A 143 -19.30 -15.83 -5.25
N GLY A 144 -19.42 -14.53 -5.50
CA GLY A 144 -20.36 -13.64 -4.82
C GLY A 144 -19.82 -12.94 -3.55
N ASP A 145 -20.66 -12.09 -2.98
CA ASP A 145 -20.26 -11.15 -1.92
C ASP A 145 -19.92 -11.83 -0.59
N VAL A 146 -20.59 -12.94 -0.26
CA VAL A 146 -20.33 -13.70 0.98
C VAL A 146 -18.93 -14.30 0.98
N GLN A 147 -18.49 -14.89 -0.14
CA GLN A 147 -17.16 -15.48 -0.25
C GLN A 147 -16.08 -14.40 -0.26
N LEU A 148 -16.34 -13.30 -0.96
CA LEU A 148 -15.45 -12.13 -0.99
C LEU A 148 -15.25 -11.56 0.42
N LEU A 149 -16.35 -11.36 1.15
CA LEU A 149 -16.33 -10.88 2.52
C LEU A 149 -15.66 -11.89 3.46
N SER A 150 -15.90 -13.19 3.28
CA SER A 150 -15.21 -14.24 4.06
C SER A 150 -13.70 -14.18 3.92
N ALA A 151 -13.18 -13.92 2.71
CA ALA A 151 -11.76 -13.76 2.48
C ALA A 151 -11.22 -12.49 3.17
N MET A 152 -11.96 -11.38 3.12
CA MET A 152 -11.57 -10.11 3.71
C MET A 152 -11.64 -10.09 5.25
N MET A 153 -12.62 -10.79 5.84
CA MET A 153 -12.82 -10.94 7.28
C MET A 153 -11.73 -11.76 7.97
N GLN A 154 -10.71 -12.23 7.25
CA GLN A 154 -9.50 -12.77 7.87
C GLN A 154 -8.61 -11.69 8.50
N GLY A 155 -8.78 -10.42 8.11
CA GLY A 155 -8.08 -9.26 8.66
C GLY A 155 -9.04 -8.20 9.17
N GLU A 156 -9.00 -7.89 10.47
CA GLU A 156 -9.90 -6.88 11.06
C GLU A 156 -9.60 -5.48 10.52
N ASP A 157 -8.32 -5.16 10.31
CA ASP A 157 -7.89 -3.90 9.71
C ASP A 157 -8.48 -3.67 8.31
N SER A 158 -8.85 -4.72 7.56
CA SER A 158 -9.53 -4.58 6.27
C SER A 158 -10.78 -3.73 6.37
N SER A 159 -11.57 -3.88 7.44
CA SER A 159 -12.80 -3.10 7.65
C SER A 159 -12.52 -1.61 7.85
N ARG A 160 -11.44 -1.28 8.56
CA ARG A 160 -11.00 0.10 8.80
C ARG A 160 -10.51 0.76 7.52
N HIS A 161 -9.68 0.04 6.76
CA HIS A 161 -9.20 0.52 5.47
C HIS A 161 -10.33 0.67 4.45
N PHE A 162 -11.31 -0.23 4.46
CA PHE A 162 -12.51 -0.11 3.64
C PHE A 162 -13.36 1.11 4.04
N ALA A 163 -13.65 1.30 5.32
CA ALA A 163 -14.40 2.45 5.82
C ALA A 163 -13.71 3.78 5.44
N LEU A 164 -12.38 3.85 5.54
CA LEU A 164 -11.63 5.04 5.15
C LEU A 164 -11.63 5.27 3.63
N PHE A 165 -11.53 4.21 2.81
CA PHE A 165 -11.65 4.29 1.36
C PHE A 165 -13.05 4.78 0.92
N ASP A 166 -14.12 4.13 1.40
CA ASP A 166 -15.49 4.51 1.02
C ASP A 166 -15.83 5.89 1.61
N GLY A 167 -15.40 6.18 2.84
CA GLY A 167 -15.58 7.48 3.49
C GLY A 167 -14.94 8.63 2.73
N ILE A 168 -13.73 8.47 2.18
CA ILE A 168 -13.11 9.47 1.28
C ILE A 168 -13.98 9.67 0.02
N GLY A 169 -14.56 8.58 -0.51
CA GLY A 169 -15.53 8.65 -1.60
C GLY A 169 -16.84 9.35 -1.22
N GLN A 170 -17.28 9.29 0.03
CA GLN A 170 -18.46 10.02 0.52
C GLN A 170 -18.17 11.53 0.64
N VAL A 171 -17.06 11.89 1.30
CA VAL A 171 -16.74 13.30 1.58
C VAL A 171 -16.01 14.00 0.43
N GLN A 172 -15.64 13.26 -0.62
CA GLN A 172 -14.94 13.79 -1.80
C GLN A 172 -13.64 14.54 -1.45
N GLY A 173 -12.89 14.02 -0.48
CA GLY A 173 -11.63 14.61 -0.01
C GLY A 173 -11.00 13.82 1.14
N LEU A 174 -9.88 14.32 1.64
CA LEU A 174 -9.22 13.79 2.83
C LEU A 174 -10.15 13.96 4.05
N VAL A 175 -10.38 12.89 4.80
CA VAL A 175 -11.24 12.94 6.00
C VAL A 175 -10.67 13.82 7.11
N LEU A 176 -9.38 14.17 7.04
CA LEU A 176 -8.75 15.09 7.98
C LEU A 176 -9.14 16.55 7.70
N ALA A 177 -9.50 16.87 6.45
CA ALA A 177 -9.91 18.21 6.03
C ALA A 177 -11.37 18.46 6.39
N ASP A 178 -12.23 17.45 6.28
CA ASP A 178 -13.65 17.53 6.65
C ASP A 178 -14.05 16.48 7.70
N LYS A 179 -13.62 16.73 8.94
CA LYS A 179 -13.90 15.83 10.07
C LYS A 179 -15.38 15.76 10.43
N GLY A 180 -16.14 16.82 10.14
CA GLY A 180 -17.56 16.90 10.47
C GLY A 180 -18.35 15.92 9.61
N ASP A 181 -18.20 16.03 8.30
CA ASP A 181 -18.91 15.19 7.34
C ASP A 181 -18.37 13.75 7.37
N ALA A 182 -17.06 13.56 7.61
CA ALA A 182 -16.48 12.23 7.71
C ALA A 182 -16.93 11.45 8.97
N ALA A 183 -17.44 12.10 10.01
CA ALA A 183 -17.75 11.46 11.29
C ALA A 183 -18.89 10.43 11.22
N ALA A 184 -19.73 10.48 10.20
CA ALA A 184 -20.74 9.45 9.95
C ALA A 184 -20.11 8.15 9.41
N PHE A 185 -19.11 8.29 8.55
CA PHE A 185 -18.59 7.20 7.71
C PHE A 185 -17.31 6.58 8.26
N VAL A 186 -16.46 7.36 8.93
CA VAL A 186 -15.12 6.95 9.31
C VAL A 186 -14.93 7.03 10.83
N PRO A 187 -14.47 5.95 11.49
CA PRO A 187 -14.09 5.99 12.90
C PRO A 187 -13.08 7.11 13.17
N ARG A 188 -13.26 7.85 14.28
CA ARG A 188 -12.43 9.03 14.60
C ARG A 188 -10.95 8.70 14.70
N MET A 189 -10.61 7.50 15.19
CA MET A 189 -9.23 7.01 15.27
C MET A 189 -8.48 6.97 13.93
N LEU A 190 -9.21 6.98 12.81
CA LEU A 190 -8.68 6.95 11.45
C LEU A 190 -8.56 8.33 10.79
N PHE A 191 -9.07 9.40 11.40
CA PHE A 191 -9.03 10.74 10.80
C PHE A 191 -7.60 11.19 10.47
N THR A 192 -6.66 10.80 11.30
CA THR A 192 -5.24 11.13 11.18
C THR A 192 -4.39 9.97 10.66
N TYR A 193 -5.03 8.84 10.30
CA TYR A 193 -4.34 7.72 9.66
C TYR A 193 -3.77 8.15 8.30
N PRO A 194 -2.67 7.54 7.80
CA PRO A 194 -2.15 7.87 6.46
C PRO A 194 -3.16 7.53 5.35
N GLN A 195 -3.61 8.54 4.58
CA GLN A 195 -4.73 8.43 3.62
C GLN A 195 -4.33 8.30 2.14
N GLY A 196 -3.04 8.27 1.82
CA GLY A 196 -2.54 8.33 0.45
C GLY A 196 -2.98 7.16 -0.43
N TRP A 197 -2.98 5.94 0.12
CA TRP A 197 -3.50 4.76 -0.58
C TRP A 197 -4.99 4.87 -0.83
N HIS A 198 -5.77 5.19 0.22
CA HIS A 198 -7.22 5.24 0.17
C HIS A 198 -7.73 6.29 -0.79
N SER A 199 -7.12 7.49 -0.76
CA SER A 199 -7.50 8.58 -1.66
C SER A 199 -7.17 8.26 -3.12
N THR A 200 -6.01 7.64 -3.37
CA THR A 200 -5.64 7.20 -4.72
C THR A 200 -6.62 6.15 -5.23
N ALA A 201 -6.98 5.17 -4.39
CA ALA A 201 -7.95 4.15 -4.74
C ALA A 201 -9.35 4.75 -4.99
N ALA A 202 -9.81 5.68 -4.14
CA ALA A 202 -11.11 6.34 -4.28
C ALA A 202 -11.21 7.15 -5.59
N ILE A 203 -10.13 7.85 -5.97
CA ILE A 203 -10.06 8.54 -7.26
C ILE A 203 -10.13 7.54 -8.42
N LEU A 204 -9.32 6.48 -8.38
CA LEU A 204 -9.32 5.48 -9.45
C LEU A 204 -10.67 4.78 -9.58
N ASP A 205 -11.38 4.58 -8.46
CA ASP A 205 -12.74 4.05 -8.45
C ASP A 205 -13.74 4.99 -9.17
N GLN A 206 -13.63 6.31 -8.93
CA GLN A 206 -14.46 7.31 -9.62
C GLN A 206 -14.18 7.35 -11.13
N PHE A 207 -12.91 7.33 -11.54
CA PHE A 207 -12.55 7.20 -12.96
C PHE A 207 -13.07 5.89 -13.57
N LEU A 208 -12.98 4.78 -12.84
CA LEU A 208 -13.46 3.48 -13.33
C LEU A 208 -14.97 3.48 -13.56
N ARG A 209 -15.73 4.15 -12.69
CA ARG A 209 -17.19 4.25 -12.77
C ARG A 209 -17.69 5.42 -13.61
N SER A 210 -16.82 6.34 -14.01
CA SER A 210 -17.17 7.65 -14.59
C SER A 210 -18.26 8.37 -13.79
N ALA A 211 -18.01 8.53 -12.49
CA ALA A 211 -19.03 9.01 -11.54
C ALA A 211 -18.52 10.16 -10.67
N ASP A 212 -19.42 11.07 -10.31
CA ASP A 212 -19.14 12.27 -9.50
C ASP A 212 -19.18 12.01 -8.00
N GLY A 213 -19.50 10.78 -7.61
CA GLY A 213 -19.91 10.45 -6.26
C GLY A 213 -19.52 9.05 -5.80
N PRO A 214 -19.90 8.71 -4.57
CA PRO A 214 -19.65 7.40 -3.98
C PRO A 214 -20.28 6.27 -4.80
N ALA A 215 -19.83 5.04 -4.57
CA ALA A 215 -20.45 3.87 -5.17
C ALA A 215 -21.93 3.73 -4.76
N ALA A 216 -22.75 3.07 -5.58
CA ALA A 216 -24.18 2.90 -5.33
C ALA A 216 -24.50 2.18 -4.00
N SER A 217 -23.64 1.27 -3.56
CA SER A 217 -23.78 0.57 -2.28
C SER A 217 -22.43 0.24 -1.65
N GLY A 218 -22.43 -0.07 -0.35
CA GLY A 218 -21.22 -0.53 0.35
C GLY A 218 -20.63 -1.81 -0.23
N LEU A 219 -21.46 -2.70 -0.79
CA LEU A 219 -20.97 -3.91 -1.47
C LEU A 219 -20.23 -3.60 -2.78
N VAL A 220 -20.71 -2.64 -3.57
CA VAL A 220 -20.00 -2.19 -4.78
C VAL A 220 -18.66 -1.56 -4.39
N ALA A 221 -18.66 -0.70 -3.37
CA ALA A 221 -17.42 -0.12 -2.84
C ALA A 221 -16.45 -1.20 -2.33
N LEU A 222 -16.94 -2.26 -1.68
CA LEU A 222 -16.13 -3.37 -1.17
C LEU A 222 -15.36 -4.07 -2.30
N ARG A 223 -16.03 -4.32 -3.45
CA ARG A 223 -15.40 -4.94 -4.61
C ARG A 223 -14.29 -4.08 -5.18
N SER A 224 -14.52 -2.77 -5.31
CA SER A 224 -13.49 -1.82 -5.73
C SER A 224 -12.32 -1.78 -4.75
N TYR A 225 -12.61 -1.73 -3.45
CA TYR A 225 -11.60 -1.79 -2.39
C TYR A 225 -10.69 -3.03 -2.53
N VAL A 226 -11.29 -4.22 -2.66
CA VAL A 226 -10.52 -5.47 -2.82
C VAL A 226 -9.68 -5.44 -4.10
N LEU A 227 -10.25 -4.98 -5.22
CA LEU A 227 -9.51 -4.82 -6.47
C LEU A 227 -8.25 -3.97 -6.27
N PHE A 228 -8.39 -2.77 -5.70
CA PHE A 228 -7.23 -1.88 -5.49
C PHE A 228 -6.24 -2.42 -4.46
N ALA A 229 -6.70 -3.15 -3.43
CA ALA A 229 -5.82 -3.80 -2.46
C ALA A 229 -4.96 -4.89 -3.14
N VAL A 230 -5.58 -5.72 -3.98
CA VAL A 230 -4.88 -6.76 -4.77
C VAL A 230 -3.91 -6.15 -5.78
N LEU A 231 -4.33 -5.11 -6.51
CA LEU A 231 -3.47 -4.39 -7.45
C LEU A 231 -2.26 -3.75 -6.77
N THR A 232 -2.43 -3.22 -5.55
CA THR A 232 -1.34 -2.64 -4.76
C THR A 232 -0.32 -3.70 -4.34
N PHE A 233 -0.78 -4.90 -3.98
CA PHE A 233 0.11 -6.04 -3.74
C PHE A 233 0.89 -6.44 -5.00
N GLY A 234 0.23 -6.47 -6.16
CA GLY A 234 0.92 -6.71 -7.43
C GLY A 234 1.93 -5.63 -7.79
N LEU A 235 1.63 -4.38 -7.47
CA LEU A 235 2.59 -3.28 -7.59
C LEU A 235 3.79 -3.47 -6.67
N LEU A 236 3.62 -3.96 -5.44
CA LEU A 236 4.73 -4.32 -4.55
C LEU A 236 5.62 -5.41 -5.17
N ALA A 237 5.02 -6.49 -5.68
CA ALA A 237 5.77 -7.54 -6.36
C ALA A 237 6.57 -6.99 -7.56
N LEU A 238 5.93 -6.16 -8.39
CA LEU A 238 6.57 -5.52 -9.54
C LEU A 238 7.72 -4.59 -9.11
N ALA A 239 7.50 -3.77 -8.08
CA ALA A 239 8.49 -2.84 -7.55
C ALA A 239 9.71 -3.57 -6.97
N LEU A 240 9.52 -4.70 -6.29
CA LEU A 240 10.60 -5.54 -5.77
C LEU A 240 11.43 -6.19 -6.90
N ILE A 241 10.77 -6.77 -7.90
CA ILE A 241 11.46 -7.34 -9.08
C ILE A 241 12.26 -6.25 -9.79
N TRP A 242 11.61 -5.10 -10.05
CA TRP A 242 12.25 -3.96 -10.69
C TRP A 242 13.44 -3.43 -9.89
N ALA A 243 13.29 -3.23 -8.57
CA ALA A 243 14.34 -2.74 -7.70
C ALA A 243 15.54 -3.71 -7.68
N ALA A 244 15.29 -5.02 -7.56
CA ALA A 244 16.31 -6.06 -7.64
C ALA A 244 17.00 -6.10 -9.01
N TRP A 245 16.32 -5.75 -10.10
CA TRP A 245 16.97 -5.63 -11.41
C TRP A 245 17.75 -4.33 -11.58
N ARG A 246 17.23 -3.23 -11.05
CA ARG A 246 17.78 -1.89 -11.18
C ARG A 246 19.15 -1.77 -10.52
N VAL A 247 19.31 -2.31 -9.31
CA VAL A 247 20.56 -2.23 -8.52
C VAL A 247 21.78 -2.76 -9.29
N PRO A 248 21.79 -3.98 -9.86
CA PRO A 248 22.88 -4.47 -10.71
C PRO A 248 22.83 -3.94 -12.15
N GLY A 249 21.64 -3.59 -12.68
CA GLY A 249 21.39 -3.06 -14.02
C GLY A 249 22.07 -3.88 -15.13
N ARG A 250 22.98 -3.27 -15.90
CA ARG A 250 23.61 -3.93 -17.07
C ARG A 250 24.32 -5.26 -16.78
N LEU A 251 24.64 -5.57 -15.53
CA LEU A 251 25.24 -6.86 -15.14
C LEU A 251 24.24 -8.03 -15.20
N LEU A 252 22.95 -7.75 -15.33
CA LEU A 252 21.90 -8.74 -15.55
C LEU A 252 21.63 -8.92 -17.04
N ASN A 253 22.06 -10.06 -17.58
CA ASN A 253 21.56 -10.60 -18.84
C ASN A 253 20.20 -11.31 -18.61
N GLY A 254 19.55 -11.74 -19.70
CA GLY A 254 18.25 -12.41 -19.65
C GLY A 254 18.12 -13.53 -18.62
N PRO A 255 19.01 -14.54 -18.63
CA PRO A 255 18.97 -15.64 -17.67
C PRO A 255 19.12 -15.17 -16.21
N ARG A 256 20.04 -14.24 -15.93
CA ARG A 256 20.18 -13.71 -14.56
C ARG A 256 18.95 -12.92 -14.12
N ARG A 257 18.28 -12.20 -15.04
CA ARG A 257 17.00 -11.53 -14.75
C ARG A 257 15.92 -12.54 -14.36
N LEU A 258 15.83 -13.66 -15.09
CA LEU A 258 14.92 -14.76 -14.78
C LEU A 258 15.18 -15.35 -13.39
N VAL A 259 16.43 -15.67 -13.06
CA VAL A 259 16.81 -16.18 -11.73
C VAL A 259 16.43 -15.21 -10.62
N VAL A 260 16.77 -13.92 -10.79
CA VAL A 260 16.46 -12.89 -9.79
C VAL A 260 14.95 -12.70 -9.65
N ALA A 261 14.20 -12.64 -10.75
CA ALA A 261 12.74 -12.53 -10.69
C ALA A 261 12.11 -13.75 -10.03
N ALA A 262 12.55 -14.97 -10.35
CA ALA A 262 12.10 -16.20 -9.71
C ALA A 262 12.36 -16.16 -8.20
N ALA A 263 13.57 -15.79 -7.77
CA ALA A 263 13.92 -15.68 -6.34
C ALA A 263 13.08 -14.62 -5.61
N VAL A 264 12.87 -13.45 -6.23
CA VAL A 264 12.02 -12.40 -5.67
C VAL A 264 10.57 -12.86 -5.58
N VAL A 265 10.03 -13.50 -6.63
CA VAL A 265 8.67 -14.06 -6.62
C VAL A 265 8.54 -15.08 -5.50
N ALA A 266 9.47 -16.02 -5.36
CA ALA A 266 9.49 -16.99 -4.27
C ALA A 266 9.41 -16.32 -2.91
N LEU A 267 10.18 -15.26 -2.67
CA LEU A 267 10.11 -14.52 -1.41
C LEU A 267 8.78 -13.80 -1.24
N VAL A 268 8.25 -13.16 -2.29
CA VAL A 268 6.94 -12.49 -2.23
C VAL A 268 5.83 -13.45 -1.82
N ILE A 269 5.85 -14.70 -2.29
CA ILE A 269 4.83 -15.70 -1.93
C ILE A 269 5.18 -16.53 -0.68
N GLY A 270 6.46 -16.63 -0.31
CA GLY A 270 6.95 -17.54 0.73
C GLY A 270 7.24 -16.94 2.09
N SER A 271 7.29 -15.62 2.18
CA SER A 271 7.61 -14.87 3.40
C SER A 271 6.36 -14.29 4.07
N GLU A 272 6.54 -13.28 4.94
CA GLU A 272 5.46 -12.49 5.54
C GLU A 272 4.65 -11.61 4.56
N PHE A 273 5.10 -11.38 3.32
CA PHE A 273 4.37 -10.49 2.39
C PHE A 273 2.87 -10.85 2.17
N PRO A 274 2.46 -12.13 1.97
CA PRO A 274 1.05 -12.51 1.81
C PRO A 274 0.21 -12.23 3.07
N ARG A 275 0.83 -12.06 4.24
CA ARG A 275 0.11 -11.64 5.44
C ARG A 275 -0.43 -10.21 5.30
N ILE A 276 0.27 -9.35 4.56
CA ILE A 276 -0.14 -7.94 4.33
C ILE A 276 -1.49 -7.89 3.61
N ILE A 277 -1.68 -8.73 2.59
CA ILE A 277 -2.96 -8.79 1.87
C ILE A 277 -4.05 -9.49 2.69
N ARG A 278 -3.71 -10.58 3.39
CA ARG A 278 -4.66 -11.31 4.25
C ARG A 278 -5.19 -10.47 5.41
N ASN A 279 -4.32 -9.70 6.04
CA ASN A 279 -4.67 -8.90 7.21
C ASN A 279 -5.24 -7.51 6.83
N GLY A 280 -5.25 -7.16 5.55
CA GLY A 280 -5.81 -5.89 5.07
C GLY A 280 -4.93 -4.68 5.35
N TYR A 281 -3.64 -4.74 5.01
CA TYR A 281 -2.69 -3.62 5.18
C TYR A 281 -2.29 -2.95 3.85
N PRO A 282 -3.23 -2.48 3.01
CA PRO A 282 -2.88 -1.98 1.69
C PRO A 282 -2.08 -0.66 1.74
N ALA A 283 -2.29 0.16 2.76
CA ALA A 283 -1.54 1.40 2.97
C ALA A 283 -0.05 1.12 3.27
N GLU A 284 0.23 0.14 4.13
CA GLU A 284 1.58 -0.37 4.35
C GLU A 284 2.19 -0.93 3.06
N CYS A 285 1.43 -1.72 2.31
CA CYS A 285 1.87 -2.27 1.03
C CYS A 285 2.35 -1.19 0.06
N LEU A 286 1.60 -0.08 -0.06
CA LEU A 286 2.00 1.07 -0.87
C LEU A 286 3.25 1.78 -0.29
N GLY A 287 3.35 1.93 1.03
CA GLY A 287 4.56 2.44 1.69
C GLY A 287 5.80 1.61 1.36
N LEU A 288 5.67 0.29 1.32
CA LEU A 288 6.74 -0.65 0.97
C LEU A 288 7.12 -0.58 -0.52
N VAL A 289 6.17 -0.30 -1.43
CA VAL A 289 6.47 0.01 -2.85
C VAL A 289 7.41 1.20 -2.95
N PHE A 290 7.06 2.30 -2.28
CA PHE A 290 7.89 3.51 -2.29
C PHE A 290 9.26 3.26 -1.66
N LEU A 291 9.34 2.51 -0.57
CA LEU A 291 10.60 2.13 0.05
C LEU A 291 11.48 1.29 -0.88
N ALA A 292 10.94 0.27 -1.53
CA ALA A 292 11.69 -0.58 -2.48
C ALA A 292 12.32 0.26 -3.60
N VAL A 293 11.54 1.20 -4.15
CA VAL A 293 11.98 2.09 -5.22
C VAL A 293 13.02 3.09 -4.72
N LEU A 294 12.83 3.67 -3.53
CA LEU A 294 13.79 4.57 -2.90
C LEU A 294 15.14 3.88 -2.64
N VAL A 295 15.14 2.64 -2.16
CA VAL A 295 16.37 1.84 -1.96
C VAL A 295 17.11 1.65 -3.29
N ALA A 296 16.40 1.27 -4.35
CA ALA A 296 16.99 1.10 -5.67
C ALA A 296 17.57 2.41 -6.23
N LEU A 297 16.86 3.52 -6.05
CA LEU A 297 17.28 4.87 -6.48
C LEU A 297 18.45 5.41 -5.65
N ALA A 298 18.53 5.11 -4.36
CA ALA A 298 19.65 5.49 -3.50
C ALA A 298 20.91 4.68 -3.84
N ALA A 299 20.75 3.37 -4.09
CA ALA A 299 21.83 2.49 -4.49
C ALA A 299 22.35 2.81 -5.90
N ARG A 300 21.44 3.02 -6.86
CA ARG A 300 21.75 3.39 -8.24
C ARG A 300 20.90 4.59 -8.71
N PRO A 301 21.42 5.82 -8.52
CA PRO A 301 20.73 7.02 -8.97
C PRO A 301 20.44 7.06 -10.47
N LEU A 302 19.42 7.83 -10.85
CA LEU A 302 19.14 8.24 -12.22
C LEU A 302 20.29 9.13 -12.74
N ALA A 303 20.54 9.17 -14.05
CA ALA A 303 21.61 9.98 -14.64
C ALA A 303 21.38 11.50 -14.50
N HIS A 304 20.12 11.94 -14.46
CA HIS A 304 19.67 13.31 -14.35
C HIS A 304 19.28 13.63 -12.92
N TYR A 305 20.09 14.47 -12.30
CA TYR A 305 19.91 14.87 -10.91
C TYR A 305 18.52 15.45 -10.59
N ARG A 306 17.94 16.27 -11.48
CA ARG A 306 16.61 16.86 -11.25
C ARG A 306 15.50 15.80 -11.17
N GLN A 307 15.59 14.75 -12.00
CA GLN A 307 14.65 13.63 -11.96
C GLN A 307 14.87 12.77 -10.73
N GLN A 308 16.12 12.51 -10.38
CA GLN A 308 16.44 11.83 -9.12
C GLN A 308 15.85 12.59 -7.91
N ALA A 309 16.05 13.90 -7.83
CA ALA A 309 15.52 14.71 -6.73
C ALA A 309 13.99 14.66 -6.68
N LEU A 310 13.32 14.80 -7.83
CA LEU A 310 11.86 14.71 -7.93
C LEU A 310 11.34 13.32 -7.52
N MET A 311 11.99 12.24 -7.98
CA MET A 311 11.59 10.88 -7.62
C MET A 311 11.79 10.61 -6.12
N VAL A 312 12.92 11.04 -5.55
CA VAL A 312 13.16 10.90 -4.10
C VAL A 312 12.09 11.68 -3.31
N ALA A 313 11.79 12.92 -3.71
CA ALA A 313 10.71 13.70 -3.10
C ALA A 313 9.35 13.01 -3.22
N ALA A 314 8.98 12.54 -4.42
CA ALA A 314 7.72 11.83 -4.64
C ALA A 314 7.63 10.55 -3.81
N THR A 315 8.72 9.78 -3.67
CA THR A 315 8.73 8.61 -2.78
C THR A 315 8.60 8.98 -1.31
N LEU A 316 9.21 10.09 -0.85
CA LEU A 316 9.06 10.55 0.53
C LEU A 316 7.63 11.01 0.83
N ILE A 317 7.03 11.79 -0.07
CA ILE A 317 5.62 12.20 0.02
C ILE A 317 4.72 10.97 0.01
N GLY A 318 4.96 10.04 -0.92
CA GLY A 318 4.24 8.78 -1.01
C GLY A 318 4.35 7.93 0.25
N VAL A 319 5.54 7.82 0.88
CA VAL A 319 5.71 7.15 2.18
C VAL A 319 4.95 7.89 3.28
N GLY A 320 5.06 9.21 3.33
CA GLY A 320 4.38 10.04 4.33
C GLY A 320 2.86 9.89 4.32
N PHE A 321 2.25 9.96 3.15
CA PHE A 321 0.81 9.80 3.01
C PHE A 321 0.36 8.33 2.96
N GLY A 322 1.19 7.41 2.47
CA GLY A 322 0.84 5.99 2.36
C GLY A 322 1.02 5.24 3.67
N TYR A 323 2.17 5.39 4.32
CA TYR A 323 2.47 4.74 5.59
C TYR A 323 3.61 5.47 6.33
N PHE A 324 3.30 6.60 6.96
CA PHE A 324 4.31 7.48 7.59
C PHE A 324 5.19 6.80 8.64
N PHE A 325 4.81 5.63 9.15
CA PHE A 325 5.67 4.84 10.05
C PHE A 325 7.03 4.54 9.41
N LEU A 326 7.10 4.39 8.07
CA LEU A 326 8.35 4.18 7.34
C LEU A 326 9.08 5.48 6.97
N LEU A 327 8.50 6.65 7.28
CA LEU A 327 9.08 7.94 6.92
C LEU A 327 10.45 8.20 7.58
N PRO A 328 10.72 7.86 8.85
CA PRO A 328 12.05 8.00 9.44
C PRO A 328 13.11 7.20 8.67
N LEU A 329 12.80 5.94 8.32
CA LEU A 329 13.68 5.09 7.51
C LEU A 329 13.91 5.68 6.10
N ALA A 330 12.83 6.06 5.41
CA ALA A 330 12.91 6.67 4.09
C ALA A 330 13.72 7.98 4.11
N GLY A 331 13.52 8.81 5.14
CA GLY A 331 14.25 10.04 5.39
C GLY A 331 15.74 9.80 5.58
N LEU A 332 16.15 8.79 6.37
CA LEU A 332 17.56 8.41 6.53
C LEU A 332 18.20 7.98 5.20
N ILE A 333 17.50 7.17 4.41
CA ILE A 333 18.00 6.75 3.09
C ILE A 333 18.17 7.96 2.16
N ALA A 334 17.18 8.86 2.11
CA ALA A 334 17.23 10.07 1.31
C ALA A 334 18.34 11.03 1.77
N LEU A 335 18.55 11.17 3.08
CA LEU A 335 19.61 12.01 3.66
C LEU A 335 21.00 11.49 3.27
N VAL A 336 21.23 10.18 3.38
CA VAL A 336 22.50 9.58 2.94
C VAL A 336 22.73 9.82 1.45
N TRP A 337 21.69 9.67 0.63
CA TRP A 337 21.78 10.00 -0.79
C TRP A 337 22.12 11.48 -1.04
N LEU A 338 21.50 12.42 -0.31
CA LEU A 338 21.78 13.86 -0.40
C LEU A 338 23.23 14.17 -0.03
N VAL A 339 23.72 13.62 1.09
CA VAL A 339 25.10 13.81 1.56
C VAL A 339 26.10 13.30 0.53
N ARG A 340 25.87 12.11 -0.03
CA ARG A 340 26.70 11.54 -1.10
C ARG A 340 26.64 12.37 -2.39
N SER A 341 25.50 13.02 -2.64
CA SER A 341 25.25 13.84 -3.83
C SER A 341 25.52 15.34 -3.59
N ARG A 342 26.19 15.72 -2.49
CA ARG A 342 26.40 17.12 -2.06
C ARG A 342 26.93 18.05 -3.14
N ARG A 343 27.81 17.56 -4.02
CA ARG A 343 28.36 18.34 -5.15
C ARG A 343 27.28 18.68 -6.19
N LEU A 344 26.39 17.73 -6.49
CA LEU A 344 25.27 17.92 -7.41
C LEU A 344 24.18 18.79 -6.80
N VAL A 345 23.89 18.61 -5.50
CA VAL A 345 22.99 19.47 -4.72
C VAL A 345 23.44 20.94 -4.83
N ARG A 346 24.73 21.21 -4.55
CA ARG A 346 25.28 22.58 -4.66
C ARG A 346 25.18 23.15 -6.07
N ARG A 347 25.43 22.33 -7.11
CA ARG A 347 25.30 22.74 -8.52
C ARG A 347 23.86 23.05 -8.93
N HIS A 348 22.88 22.40 -8.32
CA HIS A 348 21.46 22.50 -8.67
C HIS A 348 20.60 23.06 -7.52
N LYS A 349 21.17 23.94 -6.69
CA LYS A 349 20.59 24.42 -5.43
C LYS A 349 19.13 24.86 -5.52
N VAL A 350 18.75 25.59 -6.56
CA VAL A 350 17.36 26.07 -6.74
C VAL A 350 16.39 24.91 -6.97
N ALA A 351 16.74 23.98 -7.88
CA ALA A 351 15.89 22.82 -8.15
C ALA A 351 15.79 21.92 -6.92
N THR A 352 16.89 21.71 -6.19
CA THR A 352 16.87 20.96 -4.94
C THR A 352 16.07 21.68 -3.85
N ALA A 353 16.16 23.00 -3.75
CA ALA A 353 15.42 23.78 -2.76
C ALA A 353 13.92 23.72 -3.01
N VAL A 354 13.47 23.92 -4.25
CA VAL A 354 12.04 23.86 -4.61
C VAL A 354 11.45 22.47 -4.36
N VAL A 355 12.11 21.43 -4.89
CA VAL A 355 11.64 20.04 -4.72
C VAL A 355 11.76 19.58 -3.27
N GLY A 356 12.84 19.96 -2.59
CA GLY A 356 13.10 19.64 -1.19
C GLY A 356 12.11 20.32 -0.25
N LEU A 357 11.76 21.59 -0.49
CA LEU A 357 10.75 22.31 0.30
C LEU A 357 9.40 21.63 0.19
N GLY A 358 8.97 21.26 -1.03
CA GLY A 358 7.74 20.49 -1.23
C GLY A 358 7.74 19.17 -0.46
N ALA A 359 8.84 18.42 -0.51
CA ALA A 359 8.97 17.15 0.23
C ALA A 359 8.98 17.34 1.76
N VAL A 360 9.70 18.34 2.27
CA VAL A 360 9.81 18.62 3.71
C VAL A 360 8.48 19.09 4.29
N VAL A 361 7.65 19.79 3.52
CA VAL A 361 6.31 20.20 3.96
C VAL A 361 5.31 19.06 3.84
N LEU A 362 5.23 18.42 2.67
CA LEU A 362 4.16 17.45 2.38
C LEU A 362 4.42 16.09 3.03
N ALA A 363 5.64 15.55 3.00
CA ALA A 363 5.89 14.19 3.49
C ALA A 363 5.55 14.01 4.99
N PRO A 364 5.94 14.91 5.91
CA PRO A 364 5.59 14.75 7.32
C PRO A 364 4.20 15.32 7.66
N PHE A 365 3.45 15.91 6.72
CA PHE A 365 2.22 16.66 7.01
C PHE A 365 1.23 15.89 7.88
N GLN A 366 0.83 14.67 7.48
CA GLN A 366 -0.15 13.87 8.23
C GLN A 366 0.41 13.35 9.56
N LEU A 367 1.71 13.05 9.62
CA LEU A 367 2.39 12.64 10.86
C LEU A 367 2.43 13.79 11.87
N VAL A 368 2.86 14.98 11.44
CA VAL A 368 2.93 16.17 12.30
C VAL A 368 1.54 16.54 12.78
N TYR A 369 0.55 16.54 11.88
CA TYR A 369 -0.84 16.76 12.27
C TYR A 369 -1.29 15.74 13.33
N GLY A 370 -1.04 14.45 13.11
CA GLY A 370 -1.38 13.40 14.05
C GLY A 370 -0.70 13.51 15.42
N LEU A 371 0.58 13.88 15.44
CA LEU A 371 1.33 14.11 16.68
C LEU A 371 0.83 15.34 17.44
N SER A 372 0.49 16.42 16.72
CA SER A 372 0.03 17.67 17.33
C SER A 372 -1.38 17.57 17.94
N TYR A 373 -2.22 16.65 17.47
CA TYR A 373 -3.65 16.64 17.83
C TYR A 373 -4.17 15.31 18.41
N GLU A 374 -3.46 14.17 18.28
CA GLU A 374 -4.03 12.84 18.60
C GLU A 374 -3.08 11.92 19.41
N ASN A 375 -2.01 12.45 20.04
CA ASN A 375 -1.02 11.70 20.86
C ASN A 375 -0.60 10.35 20.24
N MET A 376 -0.22 10.37 18.95
CA MET A 376 0.09 9.14 18.20
C MET A 376 1.26 8.31 18.73
N THR A 377 2.11 8.86 19.61
CA THR A 377 3.27 8.17 20.17
C THR A 377 2.88 6.92 20.96
N ASP A 378 1.74 6.95 21.64
CA ASP A 378 1.26 5.84 22.47
C ASP A 378 0.89 4.63 21.61
N ARG A 379 0.63 4.85 20.32
CA ARG A 379 0.32 3.76 19.37
C ARG A 379 1.51 2.84 19.14
N LEU A 380 2.75 3.31 19.31
CA LEU A 380 3.96 2.51 19.07
C LEU A 380 4.08 1.31 20.03
N VAL A 381 3.45 1.38 21.20
CA VAL A 381 3.52 0.35 22.25
C VAL A 381 2.28 -0.57 22.23
N ILE A 382 1.39 -0.43 21.23
CA ILE A 382 0.20 -1.29 21.14
C ILE A 382 0.62 -2.77 20.95
N GLY A 383 0.27 -3.59 21.94
CA GLY A 383 0.45 -5.04 21.92
C GLY A 383 -0.60 -5.78 21.08
N GLY A 384 -0.56 -7.11 21.11
CA GLY A 384 -1.59 -7.96 20.47
C GLY A 384 -1.27 -8.45 19.06
N ALA A 385 -0.05 -8.22 18.55
CA ALA A 385 0.40 -8.90 17.35
C ALA A 385 0.98 -10.28 17.71
N PRO A 386 0.67 -11.34 16.93
CA PRO A 386 1.33 -12.62 17.13
C PRO A 386 2.84 -12.49 16.87
N PRO A 387 3.67 -13.31 17.55
CA PRO A 387 5.12 -13.31 17.37
C PRO A 387 5.50 -13.42 15.90
N GLN A 388 6.55 -12.67 15.51
CA GLN A 388 7.08 -12.71 14.16
C GLN A 388 8.13 -13.83 14.06
N PRO A 389 7.98 -14.81 13.17
CA PRO A 389 9.02 -15.80 12.93
C PRO A 389 10.22 -15.12 12.26
N LEU A 390 11.33 -15.00 12.99
CA LEU A 390 12.57 -14.35 12.51
C LEU A 390 13.53 -15.34 11.83
N ASP A 391 13.22 -16.63 11.83
CA ASP A 391 14.03 -17.72 11.29
C ASP A 391 14.36 -17.56 9.80
N GLY A 392 13.37 -17.23 8.96
CA GLY A 392 13.64 -16.99 7.52
C GLY A 392 14.42 -15.69 7.24
N TYR A 393 14.56 -14.79 8.22
CA TYR A 393 15.39 -13.60 8.09
C TYR A 393 16.88 -13.92 8.27
N VAL A 394 17.21 -14.98 9.01
CA VAL A 394 18.60 -15.39 9.26
C VAL A 394 19.34 -15.66 7.96
N TRP A 395 18.71 -16.35 7.01
CA TRP A 395 19.33 -16.63 5.70
C TRP A 395 19.54 -15.38 4.86
N LEU A 396 18.57 -14.45 4.84
CA LEU A 396 18.70 -13.19 4.12
C LEU A 396 19.80 -12.30 4.72
N VAL A 397 19.87 -12.24 6.05
CA VAL A 397 20.94 -11.54 6.78
C VAL A 397 22.29 -12.18 6.52
N ALA A 398 22.40 -13.51 6.60
CA ALA A 398 23.65 -14.23 6.32
C ALA A 398 24.12 -14.00 4.88
N LEU A 399 23.20 -14.03 3.91
CA LEU A 399 23.49 -13.82 2.49
C LEU A 399 24.00 -12.40 2.21
N VAL A 400 23.35 -11.38 2.79
CA VAL A 400 23.78 -9.98 2.66
C VAL A 400 25.09 -9.75 3.45
N GLY A 401 25.22 -10.35 4.63
CA GLY A 401 26.41 -10.32 5.48
C GLY A 401 27.64 -10.92 4.79
N ALA A 402 27.49 -12.04 4.09
CA ALA A 402 28.56 -12.61 3.26
C ALA A 402 29.04 -11.63 2.18
N GLY A 403 28.13 -10.83 1.61
CA GLY A 403 28.48 -9.75 0.69
C GLY A 403 29.27 -8.62 1.34
N VAL A 404 29.00 -8.29 2.61
CA VAL A 404 29.77 -7.31 3.40
C VAL A 404 31.22 -7.77 3.60
N LEU A 405 31.45 -9.08 3.77
CA LEU A 405 32.80 -9.63 3.94
C LEU A 405 33.62 -9.64 2.65
N SER A 406 33.01 -9.39 1.49
CA SER A 406 33.71 -9.39 0.20
C SER A 406 34.39 -8.04 -0.10
N ALA A 407 35.71 -8.06 -0.27
CA ALA A 407 36.49 -6.87 -0.68
C ALA A 407 36.02 -6.28 -2.03
N ALA A 408 35.52 -7.13 -2.94
CA ALA A 408 34.97 -6.68 -4.23
C ALA A 408 33.71 -5.82 -4.04
N ALA A 409 32.91 -6.11 -3.01
CA ALA A 409 31.69 -5.41 -2.71
C ALA A 409 31.96 -3.95 -2.29
N TRP A 410 32.95 -3.74 -1.42
CA TRP A 410 33.32 -2.41 -0.92
C TRP A 410 33.89 -1.46 -1.99
N ARG A 411 34.43 -2.00 -3.08
CA ARG A 411 34.88 -1.21 -4.24
C ARG A 411 33.70 -0.69 -5.08
N SER A 412 32.54 -1.33 -5.01
CA SER A 412 31.35 -0.92 -5.75
C SER A 412 30.60 0.23 -5.05
N ARG A 413 30.49 1.38 -5.74
CA ARG A 413 29.71 2.53 -5.25
C ARG A 413 28.23 2.22 -5.06
N VAL A 414 27.70 1.30 -5.88
CA VAL A 414 26.31 0.86 -5.85
C VAL A 414 26.08 -0.01 -4.63
N TRP A 415 26.95 -1.00 -4.40
CA TRP A 415 26.89 -1.86 -3.22
C TRP A 415 26.93 -1.06 -1.93
N ARG A 416 27.86 -0.10 -1.82
CA ARG A 416 27.89 0.80 -0.66
C ARG A 416 26.61 1.61 -0.50
N GLY A 417 25.98 2.04 -1.61
CA GLY A 417 24.68 2.73 -1.57
C GLY A 417 23.59 1.85 -0.98
N TYR A 418 23.52 0.60 -1.44
CA TYR A 418 22.62 -0.40 -0.91
C TYR A 418 22.90 -0.71 0.58
N LEU A 419 24.16 -0.89 0.98
CA LEU A 419 24.52 -1.16 2.38
C LEU A 419 24.10 -0.04 3.34
N PHE A 420 24.09 1.23 2.90
CA PHE A 420 23.56 2.31 3.74
C PHE A 420 22.05 2.17 3.95
N SER A 421 21.30 1.71 2.95
CA SER A 421 19.87 1.40 3.12
C SER A 421 19.66 0.23 4.08
N VAL A 422 20.51 -0.80 4.01
CA VAL A 422 20.51 -1.90 5.00
C VAL A 422 20.77 -1.37 6.40
N ALA A 423 21.83 -0.57 6.58
CA ALA A 423 22.17 0.02 7.87
C ALA A 423 21.04 0.89 8.42
N ALA A 424 20.44 1.75 7.60
CA ALA A 424 19.29 2.57 8.00
C ALA A 424 18.10 1.72 8.45
N ALA A 425 17.79 0.64 7.74
CA ALA A 425 16.68 -0.26 8.08
C ALA A 425 16.95 -1.03 9.38
N VAL A 426 18.19 -1.50 9.59
CA VAL A 426 18.59 -2.17 10.84
C VAL A 426 18.52 -1.20 12.02
N VAL A 427 19.07 0.02 11.88
CA VAL A 427 19.01 1.05 12.93
C VAL A 427 17.55 1.37 13.28
N PHE A 428 16.69 1.50 12.27
CA PHE A 428 15.27 1.75 12.47
C PHE A 428 14.58 0.60 13.22
N ALA A 429 14.79 -0.65 12.81
CA ALA A 429 14.21 -1.83 13.47
C ALA A 429 14.70 -1.99 14.91
N VAL A 430 16.01 -1.80 15.16
CA VAL A 430 16.60 -1.84 16.50
C VAL A 430 16.05 -0.72 17.37
N GLY A 431 15.87 0.50 16.83
CA GLY A 431 15.27 1.60 17.57
C GLY A 431 13.85 1.29 18.04
N ILE A 432 13.01 0.70 17.17
CA ILE A 432 11.66 0.27 17.55
C ILE A 432 11.69 -0.88 18.56
N ALA A 433 12.59 -1.84 18.40
CA ALA A 433 12.77 -2.92 19.38
C ALA A 433 13.16 -2.37 20.75
N ALA A 434 14.14 -1.47 20.80
CA ALA A 434 14.59 -0.82 22.03
C ALA A 434 13.46 -0.03 22.69
N GLN A 435 12.64 0.70 21.91
CA GLN A 435 11.48 1.40 22.43
C GLN A 435 10.44 0.45 23.05
N ASN A 436 10.15 -0.68 22.40
CA ASN A 436 9.21 -1.68 22.94
C ASN A 436 9.73 -2.30 24.26
N ILE A 437 11.02 -2.65 24.31
CA ILE A 437 11.65 -3.17 25.52
C ILE A 437 11.61 -2.12 26.64
N ALA A 438 11.97 -0.87 26.35
CA ALA A 438 11.96 0.22 27.31
C ALA A 438 10.54 0.51 27.84
N ALA A 439 9.52 0.28 27.02
CA ALA A 439 8.11 0.40 27.40
C ALA A 439 7.55 -0.83 28.14
N GLY A 440 8.40 -1.80 28.53
CA GLY A 440 8.01 -2.96 29.33
C GLY A 440 7.20 -4.01 28.58
N SER A 441 7.29 -4.04 27.24
CA SER A 441 6.58 -5.04 26.45
C SER A 441 7.34 -6.38 26.46
N ASP A 442 6.70 -7.43 26.96
CA ASP A 442 7.27 -8.79 27.03
C ASP A 442 7.63 -9.38 25.66
N PHE A 443 7.04 -8.84 24.59
CA PHE A 443 7.28 -9.26 23.22
C PHE A 443 7.43 -8.07 22.28
N MET A 444 8.04 -8.35 21.13
CA MET A 444 8.11 -7.40 20.03
C MET A 444 6.70 -7.11 19.48
N ASN A 445 6.21 -5.89 19.76
CA ASN A 445 4.84 -5.43 19.47
C ASN A 445 4.50 -5.34 17.97
N TYR A 446 3.24 -4.99 17.69
CA TYR A 446 2.67 -4.81 16.35
C TYR A 446 3.58 -4.02 15.40
N TYR A 447 4.12 -2.89 15.85
CA TYR A 447 4.98 -2.03 15.03
C TYR A 447 6.39 -2.59 14.79
N PHE A 448 6.91 -3.48 15.64
CA PHE A 448 8.14 -4.18 15.32
C PHE A 448 7.95 -5.08 14.10
N GLY A 449 6.83 -5.82 14.01
CA GLY A 449 6.51 -6.60 12.81
C GLY A 449 6.48 -5.78 11.53
N LYS A 450 6.06 -4.51 11.61
CA LYS A 450 6.10 -3.58 10.46
C LYS A 450 7.54 -3.22 10.06
N THR A 451 8.45 -3.08 11.01
CA THR A 451 9.89 -2.89 10.69
C THR A 451 10.50 -4.13 10.03
N VAL A 452 10.02 -5.31 10.40
CA VAL A 452 10.44 -6.60 9.84
C VAL A 452 10.00 -6.72 8.37
N HIS A 453 8.82 -6.21 7.99
CA HIS A 453 8.44 -6.09 6.57
C HIS A 453 9.34 -5.12 5.79
N ALA A 454 9.75 -4.00 6.41
CA ALA A 454 10.68 -3.05 5.78
C ALA A 454 12.07 -3.68 5.55
N LEU A 455 12.59 -4.43 6.53
CA LEU A 455 13.82 -5.21 6.38
C LEU A 455 13.71 -6.23 5.25
N LEU A 456 12.58 -6.94 5.17
CA LEU A 456 12.31 -7.91 4.11
C LEU A 456 12.36 -7.28 2.72
N VAL A 457 11.78 -6.08 2.55
CA VAL A 457 11.89 -5.31 1.30
C VAL A 457 13.35 -5.01 0.97
N VAL A 458 14.10 -4.45 1.92
CA VAL A 458 15.51 -4.08 1.70
C VAL A 458 16.34 -5.30 1.33
N PHE A 459 16.20 -6.42 2.06
CA PHE A 459 16.93 -7.65 1.76
C PHE A 459 16.52 -8.30 0.45
N THR A 460 15.25 -8.24 0.07
CA THR A 460 14.77 -8.73 -1.23
C THR A 460 15.41 -7.96 -2.38
N VAL A 461 15.52 -6.62 -2.27
CA VAL A 461 16.29 -5.80 -3.22
C VAL A 461 17.77 -6.21 -3.25
N GLY A 462 18.31 -6.61 -2.09
CA GLY A 462 19.67 -7.12 -1.93
C GLY A 462 20.02 -8.33 -2.78
N ILE A 463 19.06 -9.18 -3.14
CA ILE A 463 19.29 -10.35 -4.01
C ILE A 463 19.84 -9.92 -5.36
N GLY A 464 19.30 -8.83 -5.91
CA GLY A 464 19.84 -8.20 -7.09
C GLY A 464 21.25 -7.63 -6.87
N ALA A 465 21.49 -7.04 -5.70
CA ALA A 465 22.79 -6.47 -5.35
C ALA A 465 23.90 -7.53 -5.30
N LEU A 466 23.60 -8.77 -4.89
CA LEU A 466 24.59 -9.86 -4.85
C LEU A 466 25.14 -10.23 -6.23
N VAL A 467 24.39 -9.97 -7.30
CA VAL A 467 24.90 -10.15 -8.67
C VAL A 467 26.11 -9.25 -8.96
N LEU A 468 26.27 -8.14 -8.23
CA LEU A 468 27.47 -7.29 -8.31
C LEU A 468 28.75 -8.02 -7.86
N LEU A 469 28.62 -9.11 -7.11
CA LEU A 469 29.73 -9.93 -6.61
C LEU A 469 30.09 -11.06 -7.59
N LEU A 470 29.25 -11.30 -8.60
CA LEU A 470 29.50 -12.30 -9.63
C LEU A 470 30.34 -11.73 -10.78
N PRO A 471 31.14 -12.56 -11.47
CA PRO A 471 31.88 -12.12 -12.65
C PRO A 471 30.96 -11.54 -13.74
N ALA A 472 31.44 -10.52 -14.45
CA ALA A 472 30.71 -9.91 -15.55
C ALA A 472 30.56 -10.91 -16.71
N PRO A 473 29.34 -11.11 -17.25
CA PRO A 473 29.08 -12.19 -18.21
C PRO A 473 29.81 -12.01 -19.54
N TRP A 474 30.22 -10.79 -19.90
CA TRP A 474 30.94 -10.47 -21.14
C TRP A 474 32.48 -10.46 -21.01
N ARG A 475 33.04 -10.61 -19.80
CA ARG A 475 34.49 -10.50 -19.57
C ARG A 475 35.22 -11.83 -19.37
N VAL A 476 34.50 -12.94 -19.31
CA VAL A 476 35.11 -14.21 -18.90
C VAL A 476 34.75 -15.29 -19.92
N ARG A 477 35.75 -15.83 -20.63
CA ARG A 477 35.69 -17.23 -21.10
C ARG A 477 35.67 -18.08 -19.83
N VAL A 478 34.47 -18.37 -19.33
CA VAL A 478 34.32 -19.14 -18.09
C VAL A 478 34.82 -20.55 -18.38
N PRO A 479 35.83 -21.08 -17.65
CA PRO A 479 36.26 -22.46 -17.81
C PRO A 479 35.05 -23.40 -17.68
N ALA A 480 34.96 -24.45 -18.49
CA ALA A 480 33.82 -25.39 -18.50
C ALA A 480 33.42 -25.85 -17.09
N ARG A 481 34.41 -26.01 -16.20
CA ARG A 481 34.27 -26.36 -14.78
C ARG A 481 33.63 -25.31 -13.87
N ARG A 482 33.22 -24.13 -14.36
CA ARG A 482 32.46 -23.10 -13.61
C ARG A 482 31.12 -22.74 -14.27
N GLN A 483 30.75 -23.39 -15.38
CA GLN A 483 29.47 -23.20 -16.07
C GLN A 483 28.27 -23.79 -15.32
N TRP A 484 28.51 -24.68 -14.35
CA TRP A 484 27.47 -25.26 -13.50
C TRP A 484 26.97 -24.31 -12.41
N VAL A 485 27.71 -23.26 -12.04
CA VAL A 485 27.31 -22.35 -10.96
C VAL A 485 26.02 -21.57 -11.30
N PRO A 486 25.87 -20.97 -12.49
CA PRO A 486 24.61 -20.35 -12.89
C PRO A 486 23.45 -21.35 -13.01
N ALA A 487 23.70 -22.57 -13.48
CA ALA A 487 22.70 -23.62 -13.59
C ALA A 487 22.26 -24.10 -12.19
N ALA A 488 23.19 -24.29 -11.26
CA ALA A 488 22.90 -24.64 -9.87
C ALA A 488 22.15 -23.53 -9.14
N LEU A 489 22.50 -22.25 -9.36
CA LEU A 489 21.76 -21.11 -8.81
C LEU A 489 20.35 -20.98 -9.41
N LEU A 490 20.18 -21.24 -10.70
CA LEU A 490 18.87 -21.29 -11.36
C LEU A 490 18.04 -22.46 -10.84
N SER A 491 18.63 -23.65 -10.71
CA SER A 491 17.98 -24.82 -10.13
C SER A 491 17.60 -24.58 -8.67
N LEU A 492 18.48 -24.00 -7.84
CA LEU A 492 18.18 -23.66 -6.45
C LEU A 492 17.07 -22.59 -6.35
N ALA A 493 17.08 -21.59 -7.23
CA ALA A 493 16.02 -20.59 -7.30
C ALA A 493 14.68 -21.20 -7.74
N LEU A 494 14.67 -22.07 -8.75
CA LEU A 494 13.48 -22.80 -9.19
C LEU A 494 12.98 -23.78 -8.12
N PHE A 495 13.88 -24.50 -7.44
CA PHE A 495 13.53 -25.37 -6.32
C PHE A 495 13.01 -24.57 -5.13
N GLY A 496 13.54 -23.37 -4.91
CA GLY A 496 13.04 -22.42 -3.92
C GLY A 496 11.63 -21.93 -4.26
N VAL A 497 11.38 -21.53 -5.51
CA VAL A 497 10.03 -21.16 -6.00
C VAL A 497 9.05 -22.32 -5.83
N LEU A 498 9.42 -23.51 -6.29
CA LEU A 498 8.55 -24.70 -6.23
C LEU A 498 8.30 -25.12 -4.78
N GLY A 499 9.35 -25.19 -3.95
CA GLY A 499 9.24 -25.51 -2.53
C GLY A 499 8.28 -24.55 -1.82
N VAL A 500 8.45 -23.24 -2.05
CA VAL A 500 7.59 -22.21 -1.47
C VAL A 500 6.15 -22.35 -1.96
N PHE A 501 5.96 -22.65 -3.24
CA PHE A 501 4.64 -22.85 -3.82
C PHE A 501 3.89 -24.03 -3.18
N PHE A 502 4.60 -25.05 -2.69
CA PHE A 502 4.04 -26.18 -1.94
C PHE A 502 4.05 -25.98 -0.41
N GLY A 503 4.38 -24.79 0.07
CA GLY A 503 4.31 -24.44 1.49
C GLY A 503 5.59 -24.73 2.30
N GLY A 504 6.71 -25.04 1.66
CA GLY A 504 8.00 -25.33 2.31
C GLY A 504 9.22 -24.74 1.59
N GLY A 505 10.42 -25.27 1.88
CA GLY A 505 11.67 -24.86 1.22
C GLY A 505 12.44 -23.76 1.95
N VAL A 506 13.71 -23.57 1.57
CA VAL A 506 14.69 -22.70 2.28
C VAL A 506 14.29 -21.22 2.33
N LEU A 507 13.41 -20.79 1.41
CA LEU A 507 12.89 -19.43 1.33
C LEU A 507 11.47 -19.29 1.90
N ALA A 508 10.85 -20.40 2.35
CA ALA A 508 9.59 -20.34 3.06
C ALA A 508 9.85 -19.93 4.51
N GLN A 509 8.98 -19.06 5.01
CA GLN A 509 8.82 -18.79 6.43
C GLN A 509 7.59 -19.57 6.90
N PRO A 510 7.74 -20.87 7.24
CA PRO A 510 6.64 -21.62 7.79
C PRO A 510 6.20 -20.98 9.12
N LEU A 511 4.92 -21.09 9.44
CA LEU A 511 4.34 -20.66 10.71
C LEU A 511 4.76 -21.56 11.89
N ALA A 512 6.03 -21.98 11.94
CA ALA A 512 6.56 -22.94 12.91
C ALA A 512 6.43 -22.43 14.35
N ALA A 513 6.58 -21.11 14.55
CA ALA A 513 6.31 -20.43 15.82
C ALA A 513 4.83 -20.53 16.28
N GLN A 514 3.92 -20.93 15.38
CA GLN A 514 2.50 -21.18 15.64
C GLN A 514 2.13 -22.67 15.48
N GLY A 515 3.14 -23.56 15.49
CA GLY A 515 2.95 -25.01 15.37
C GLY A 515 2.56 -25.49 13.96
N ARG A 516 2.79 -24.69 12.91
CA ARG A 516 2.35 -24.99 11.54
C ARG A 516 3.53 -25.03 10.55
N SER A 517 3.55 -26.04 9.69
CA SER A 517 4.58 -26.22 8.65
C SER A 517 4.27 -25.53 7.32
N ILE A 518 3.32 -24.58 7.28
CA ILE A 518 2.83 -23.92 6.06
C ILE A 518 3.14 -22.41 6.05
N THR A 519 3.30 -21.84 4.87
CA THR A 519 3.47 -20.39 4.65
C THR A 519 2.14 -19.63 4.72
N TRP A 520 2.19 -18.30 4.85
CA TRP A 520 0.98 -17.46 4.79
C TRP A 520 0.22 -17.59 3.47
N ALA A 521 0.91 -17.62 2.32
CA ALA A 521 0.24 -17.81 1.03
C ALA A 521 -0.41 -19.20 0.92
N ALA A 522 0.24 -20.25 1.44
CA ALA A 522 -0.36 -21.58 1.47
C ALA A 522 -1.60 -21.61 2.38
N LEU A 523 -1.51 -21.04 3.58
CA LEU A 523 -2.64 -20.92 4.50
C LEU A 523 -3.80 -20.14 3.89
N PHE A 524 -3.52 -19.01 3.23
CA PHE A 524 -4.55 -18.21 2.61
C PHE A 524 -5.19 -18.94 1.41
N ARG A 525 -4.41 -19.64 0.59
CA ARG A 525 -4.89 -20.43 -0.56
C ARG A 525 -5.72 -21.65 -0.21
N GLN A 526 -5.48 -22.28 0.95
CA GLN A 526 -6.31 -23.39 1.43
C GLN A 526 -7.79 -22.99 1.56
N GLY A 527 -8.07 -21.68 1.58
CA GLY A 527 -9.41 -21.13 1.68
C GLY A 527 -9.90 -21.25 3.11
N ALA A 528 -10.46 -20.17 3.65
CA ALA A 528 -11.39 -20.36 4.75
C ALA A 528 -12.67 -20.93 4.14
N PRO A 529 -13.29 -21.99 4.71
CA PRO A 529 -14.67 -22.27 4.40
C PRO A 529 -15.50 -20.98 4.56
N VAL A 530 -16.59 -20.86 3.81
CA VAL A 530 -17.50 -19.71 3.89
C VAL A 530 -17.71 -19.37 5.36
N SER A 531 -17.35 -18.15 5.75
CA SER A 531 -17.43 -17.74 7.14
C SER A 531 -18.91 -17.55 7.49
N PRO A 532 -19.44 -18.24 8.53
CA PRO A 532 -20.81 -18.00 8.97
C PRO A 532 -21.06 -16.52 9.29
N ARG A 533 -20.05 -15.82 9.82
CA ARG A 533 -20.08 -14.39 10.10
C ARG A 533 -20.27 -13.55 8.83
N ALA A 534 -19.63 -13.94 7.73
CA ALA A 534 -19.77 -13.21 6.47
C ALA A 534 -21.19 -13.36 5.89
N VAL A 535 -21.78 -14.55 5.98
CA VAL A 535 -23.19 -14.78 5.61
C VAL A 535 -24.09 -13.87 6.43
N GLN A 536 -23.93 -13.87 7.75
CA GLN A 536 -24.71 -13.06 8.68
C GLN A 536 -24.56 -11.55 8.41
N VAL A 537 -23.34 -11.07 8.15
CA VAL A 537 -23.09 -9.64 7.86
C VAL A 537 -23.73 -9.21 6.55
N VAL A 538 -23.60 -10.00 5.48
CA VAL A 538 -24.23 -9.68 4.19
C VAL A 538 -25.76 -9.67 4.33
N ALA A 539 -26.33 -10.70 4.97
CA ALA A 539 -27.77 -10.79 5.23
C ALA A 539 -28.26 -9.59 6.07
N ALA A 540 -27.55 -9.25 7.16
CA ALA A 540 -27.92 -8.11 8.01
C ALA A 540 -27.83 -6.77 7.29
N ALA A 541 -26.83 -6.59 6.42
CA ALA A 541 -26.69 -5.37 5.64
C ALA A 541 -27.81 -5.20 4.60
N GLN A 542 -28.33 -6.31 4.05
CA GLN A 542 -29.40 -6.32 3.05
C GLN A 542 -30.79 -6.17 3.70
N GLU A 543 -31.06 -6.95 4.75
CA GLU A 543 -32.38 -7.01 5.39
C GLU A 543 -32.66 -5.77 6.26
N TYR A 544 -31.62 -5.24 6.92
CA TYR A 544 -31.76 -4.16 7.88
C TYR A 544 -30.92 -2.95 7.48
N PRO A 545 -31.35 -2.13 6.49
CA PRO A 545 -30.64 -0.92 6.09
C PRO A 545 -30.49 0.06 7.26
N PRO A 546 -29.47 0.94 7.25
CA PRO A 546 -29.24 1.88 8.34
C PRO A 546 -30.43 2.81 8.55
N LEU A 547 -30.76 3.11 9.81
CA LEU A 547 -31.82 4.05 10.18
C LEU A 547 -31.19 5.36 10.73
N PRO A 548 -31.74 6.53 10.40
CA PRO A 548 -31.25 7.80 10.94
C PRO A 548 -31.25 7.80 12.47
N GLY A 549 -30.11 8.16 13.09
CA GLY A 549 -29.97 8.26 14.54
C GLY A 549 -29.91 6.93 15.30
N VAL A 550 -29.95 5.78 14.61
CA VAL A 550 -29.92 4.44 15.24
C VAL A 550 -28.64 3.71 14.87
N THR A 551 -27.90 3.26 15.88
CA THR A 551 -26.71 2.40 15.68
C THR A 551 -27.14 0.95 15.55
N SER A 552 -26.89 0.35 14.39
CA SER A 552 -27.14 -1.08 14.17
C SER A 552 -25.95 -1.91 14.64
N VAL A 553 -26.23 -2.96 15.42
CA VAL A 553 -25.21 -3.82 16.02
C VAL A 553 -25.58 -5.28 15.79
N ALA A 554 -24.76 -6.01 15.04
CA ALA A 554 -24.85 -7.46 14.95
C ALA A 554 -24.44 -8.07 16.29
N ILE A 555 -25.29 -8.92 16.86
CA ILE A 555 -25.00 -9.67 18.08
C ILE A 555 -25.08 -11.17 17.79
N GLY A 556 -23.96 -11.85 18.04
CA GLY A 556 -23.83 -13.29 17.86
C GLY A 556 -23.74 -14.05 19.16
N ALA A 557 -23.44 -15.35 19.06
CA ALA A 557 -23.36 -16.29 20.17
C ALA A 557 -22.24 -15.94 21.15
N THR A 558 -21.18 -15.28 20.67
CA THR A 558 -20.07 -14.82 21.50
C THR A 558 -19.77 -13.34 21.27
N GLY A 559 -19.18 -12.68 22.27
CA GLY A 559 -18.77 -11.28 22.14
C GLY A 559 -17.66 -11.08 21.11
N PHE A 560 -16.91 -12.14 20.80
CA PHE A 560 -15.91 -12.12 19.72
C PHE A 560 -16.55 -12.16 18.34
N ASP A 561 -17.63 -12.93 18.16
CA ASP A 561 -18.43 -12.89 16.92
C ASP A 561 -19.03 -11.51 16.70
N SER A 562 -19.68 -10.95 17.74
CA SER A 562 -20.21 -9.59 17.71
C SER A 562 -19.12 -8.58 17.34
N TYR A 563 -17.96 -8.64 17.99
CA TYR A 563 -16.83 -7.75 17.65
C TYR A 563 -16.40 -7.86 16.19
N TRP A 564 -16.31 -9.08 15.64
CA TRP A 564 -15.85 -9.28 14.27
C TRP A 564 -16.86 -8.87 13.20
N MET A 565 -18.16 -9.04 13.45
CA MET A 565 -19.20 -8.72 12.47
C MET A 565 -19.42 -7.21 12.32
N ASN A 566 -19.41 -6.48 13.44
CA ASN A 566 -19.81 -5.08 13.47
C ASN A 566 -18.98 -4.12 12.59
N PRO A 567 -17.63 -4.15 12.57
CA PRO A 567 -16.85 -3.29 11.68
C PRO A 567 -17.23 -3.45 10.20
N PHE A 568 -17.52 -4.68 9.77
CA PHE A 568 -17.89 -4.97 8.39
C PHE A 568 -19.34 -4.60 8.10
N LEU A 569 -20.27 -4.92 9.00
CA LEU A 569 -21.67 -4.49 8.87
C LEU A 569 -21.77 -2.96 8.77
N MET A 570 -21.11 -2.25 9.68
CA MET A 570 -21.12 -0.79 9.68
C MET A 570 -20.40 -0.21 8.45
N GLY A 571 -19.34 -0.86 7.96
CA GLY A 571 -18.73 -0.50 6.68
C GLY A 571 -19.72 -0.61 5.52
N LEU A 572 -20.40 -1.75 5.40
CA LEU A 572 -21.39 -1.97 4.33
C LEU A 572 -22.59 -1.03 4.42
N GLN A 573 -23.00 -0.68 5.64
CA GLN A 573 -24.07 0.28 5.91
C GLN A 573 -23.61 1.75 5.88
N ARG A 574 -22.32 2.02 5.71
CA ARG A 574 -21.73 3.38 5.73
C ARG A 574 -21.96 4.13 7.05
N THR A 575 -21.90 3.40 8.15
CA THR A 575 -22.11 3.90 9.52
C THR A 575 -20.90 3.64 10.43
N ALA A 576 -19.74 3.30 9.88
CA ALA A 576 -18.57 2.94 10.70
C ALA A 576 -18.11 4.10 11.61
N GLY A 577 -18.31 5.35 11.22
CA GLY A 577 -18.03 6.52 12.06
C GLY A 577 -19.00 6.65 13.23
N SER A 578 -20.31 6.63 12.96
CA SER A 578 -21.35 6.74 13.99
C SER A 578 -21.40 5.50 14.90
N GLY A 579 -21.14 4.31 14.36
CA GLY A 579 -21.14 3.03 15.06
C GLY A 579 -19.83 2.68 15.78
N GLN A 580 -18.78 3.49 15.70
CA GLN A 580 -17.45 3.15 16.25
C GLN A 580 -17.48 2.75 17.75
N PHE A 581 -18.38 3.34 18.53
CA PHE A 581 -18.53 3.08 19.97
C PHE A 581 -19.12 1.70 20.28
N ALA A 582 -19.84 1.10 19.31
CA ALA A 582 -20.35 -0.27 19.38
C ALA A 582 -19.32 -1.33 18.99
N THR A 583 -18.17 -0.89 18.48
CA THR A 583 -17.11 -1.78 18.00
C THR A 583 -15.90 -1.76 18.92
N TYR A 584 -15.32 -0.59 19.16
CA TYR A 584 -13.99 -0.45 19.76
C TYR A 584 -14.02 -0.11 21.25
N GLY A 585 -13.06 -0.67 22.00
CA GLY A 585 -12.91 -0.41 23.44
C GLY A 585 -14.03 -1.03 24.29
N LEU A 586 -14.59 -2.15 23.84
CA LEU A 586 -15.60 -2.92 24.55
C LEU A 586 -15.07 -4.31 24.90
N PRO A 587 -15.59 -4.97 25.95
CA PRO A 587 -15.28 -6.37 26.25
C PRO A 587 -15.51 -7.31 25.05
N HIS A 588 -14.80 -8.43 25.01
CA HIS A 588 -14.97 -9.49 24.01
C HIS A 588 -15.88 -10.65 24.47
N LYS A 589 -16.65 -10.46 25.56
CA LYS A 589 -17.57 -11.45 26.12
C LYS A 589 -18.96 -10.86 26.28
N GLU A 590 -19.99 -11.62 25.90
CA GLU A 590 -21.39 -11.30 26.24
C GLU A 590 -21.74 -11.87 27.63
N PRO A 591 -22.68 -11.26 28.38
CA PRO A 591 -23.46 -10.04 28.06
C PRO A 591 -22.72 -8.72 28.36
N LEU A 592 -21.50 -8.79 28.93
CA LEU A 592 -20.73 -7.62 29.37
C LEU A 592 -20.46 -6.62 28.24
N ARG A 593 -20.29 -7.10 27.00
CA ARG A 593 -20.11 -6.26 25.82
C ARG A 593 -21.37 -5.44 25.52
N ALA A 594 -22.53 -6.08 25.40
CA ALA A 594 -23.81 -5.39 25.17
C ALA A 594 -24.12 -4.38 26.29
N GLU A 595 -23.87 -4.75 27.55
CA GLU A 595 -24.03 -3.86 28.70
C GLU A 595 -23.09 -2.65 28.63
N ALA A 596 -21.80 -2.87 28.34
CA ALA A 596 -20.81 -1.80 28.21
C ALA A 596 -21.14 -0.85 27.05
N LEU A 597 -21.65 -1.38 25.93
CA LEU A 597 -22.15 -0.60 24.82
C LEU A 597 -23.27 0.33 25.27
N LEU A 598 -24.36 -0.20 25.84
CA LEU A 598 -25.52 0.61 26.24
C LEU A 598 -25.21 1.61 27.36
N LYS A 599 -24.22 1.30 28.20
CA LYS A 599 -23.70 2.25 29.19
C LYS A 599 -22.92 3.40 28.54
N ARG A 600 -22.15 3.12 27.50
CA ARG A 600 -21.28 4.10 26.82
C ARG A 600 -22.02 4.94 25.79
N PHE A 601 -22.99 4.35 25.09
CA PHE A 601 -23.72 4.99 23.99
C PHE A 601 -25.13 5.39 24.42
N PRO A 602 -25.44 6.70 24.52
CA PRO A 602 -26.74 7.16 24.99
C PRO A 602 -27.85 7.12 23.92
N GLY A 603 -27.49 6.94 22.64
CA GLY A 603 -28.44 6.95 21.51
C GLY A 603 -29.23 5.64 21.35
N GLN A 604 -30.05 5.57 20.30
CA GLN A 604 -30.82 4.39 19.98
C GLN A 604 -29.94 3.28 19.38
N VAL A 605 -30.18 2.04 19.82
CA VAL A 605 -29.45 0.85 19.36
C VAL A 605 -30.43 -0.17 18.82
N ARG A 606 -30.18 -0.63 17.59
CA ARG A 606 -30.86 -1.79 17.00
C ARG A 606 -29.93 -2.98 17.04
N PHE A 607 -30.17 -3.92 17.95
CA PHE A 607 -29.48 -5.22 17.93
C PHE A 607 -30.09 -6.11 16.85
N ILE A 608 -29.24 -6.61 15.96
CA ILE A 608 -29.57 -7.60 14.95
C ILE A 608 -28.99 -8.92 15.45
N ALA A 609 -29.84 -9.77 16.01
CA ALA A 609 -29.44 -11.08 16.48
C ALA A 609 -29.17 -12.00 15.28
N THR A 610 -27.94 -12.53 15.23
CA THR A 610 -27.48 -13.41 14.15
C THR A 610 -27.61 -14.90 14.49
N ASP A 611 -27.98 -15.20 15.75
CA ASP A 611 -28.31 -16.53 16.26
C ASP A 611 -29.19 -16.43 17.53
N PRO A 612 -29.83 -17.54 17.97
CA PRO A 612 -30.73 -17.52 19.13
C PRO A 612 -30.04 -17.13 20.44
N ALA A 613 -28.74 -17.40 20.60
CA ALA A 613 -28.02 -17.05 21.82
C ALA A 613 -27.80 -15.54 21.91
N GLY A 614 -27.45 -14.89 20.80
CA GLY A 614 -27.40 -13.42 20.70
C GLY A 614 -28.75 -12.77 21.01
N ALA A 615 -29.87 -13.34 20.52
CA ALA A 615 -31.20 -12.85 20.86
C ALA A 615 -31.52 -12.96 22.36
N ARG A 616 -31.18 -14.10 22.98
CA ARG A 616 -31.34 -14.31 24.44
C ARG A 616 -30.55 -13.29 25.25
N VAL A 617 -29.30 -13.00 24.88
CA VAL A 617 -28.46 -11.99 25.56
C VAL A 617 -29.18 -10.64 25.65
N VAL A 618 -29.78 -10.17 24.56
CA VAL A 618 -30.50 -8.88 24.55
C VAL A 618 -31.80 -8.96 25.33
N ARG A 619 -32.58 -10.04 25.20
CA ARG A 619 -33.83 -10.23 25.96
C ARG A 619 -33.56 -10.26 27.47
N ASP A 620 -32.58 -11.03 27.92
CA ASP A 620 -32.20 -11.13 29.33
C ASP A 620 -31.68 -9.79 29.87
N LEU A 621 -30.99 -9.01 29.03
CA LEU A 621 -30.54 -7.67 29.38
C LEU A 621 -31.74 -6.73 29.57
N LEU A 622 -32.72 -6.73 28.66
CA LEU A 622 -33.92 -5.91 28.77
C LEU A 622 -34.80 -6.32 29.96
N THR A 623 -34.87 -7.61 30.29
CA THR A 623 -35.54 -8.10 31.50
C THR A 623 -34.87 -7.57 32.77
N ARG A 624 -33.53 -7.58 32.82
CA ARG A 624 -32.77 -7.07 33.98
C ARG A 624 -32.74 -5.54 34.07
N ARG A 625 -32.93 -4.85 32.94
CA ARG A 625 -32.79 -3.40 32.77
C ARG A 625 -33.94 -2.84 31.92
N PRO A 626 -35.19 -2.88 32.43
CA PRO A 626 -36.37 -2.51 31.65
C PRO A 626 -36.35 -1.04 31.20
N GLU A 627 -35.61 -0.17 31.88
CA GLU A 627 -35.45 1.23 31.49
C GLU A 627 -34.71 1.41 30.14
N LEU A 628 -34.04 0.37 29.64
CA LEU A 628 -33.38 0.38 28.33
C LEU A 628 -34.35 0.12 27.16
N ALA A 629 -35.56 -0.37 27.43
CA ALA A 629 -36.54 -0.73 26.39
C ALA A 629 -36.91 0.44 25.47
N GLY A 630 -36.87 1.68 25.97
CA GLY A 630 -37.14 2.89 25.17
C GLY A 630 -36.04 3.28 24.17
N ARG A 631 -34.85 2.67 24.24
CA ARG A 631 -33.71 2.98 23.35
C ARG A 631 -33.12 1.76 22.64
N VAL A 632 -33.61 0.55 22.94
CA VAL A 632 -33.10 -0.70 22.36
C VAL A 632 -34.20 -1.37 21.58
N THR A 633 -33.90 -1.71 20.32
CA THR A 633 -34.75 -2.56 19.48
C THR A 633 -34.00 -3.84 19.16
N LEU A 634 -34.66 -4.99 19.32
CA LEU A 634 -34.13 -6.28 18.94
C LEU A 634 -34.85 -6.77 17.68
N VAL A 635 -34.08 -7.10 16.64
CA VAL A 635 -34.55 -7.83 15.45
C VAL A 635 -33.73 -9.09 15.27
N THR A 636 -34.28 -10.12 14.63
CA THR A 636 -33.63 -11.42 14.40
C THR A 636 -33.50 -11.66 12.90
N LEU A 637 -32.30 -12.03 12.44
CA LEU A 637 -32.13 -12.41 11.03
C LEU A 637 -33.11 -13.53 10.63
N PRO A 638 -33.62 -13.55 9.39
CA PRO A 638 -34.46 -14.65 8.91
C PRO A 638 -33.79 -16.01 9.13
N GLY A 639 -34.51 -16.96 9.74
CA GLY A 639 -34.01 -18.31 10.07
C GLY A 639 -33.31 -18.46 11.43
N VAL A 640 -33.39 -17.44 12.30
CA VAL A 640 -32.78 -17.42 13.64
C VAL A 640 -33.80 -17.68 14.79
N GLU A 641 -35.03 -18.08 14.48
CA GLU A 641 -36.09 -18.30 15.48
C GLU A 641 -35.82 -19.43 16.48
#